data_AF-P32486-F1
#
_entry.id   AF-P32486-F1
#
_cell.length_a   1.000
_cell.length_b   1.000
_cell.length_c   1.000
_cell.angle_alpha   90.00
_cell.angle_beta   90.00
_cell.angle_gamma   90.00
#
_symmetry.space_group_name_H-M   'P 1'
#
loop_
_entity.id
_entity.type
_entity.pdbx_description
1 polymer ?
#
loop_
_entity_poly.entity_id
_entity_poly.type
_entity_poly.pdbx_seq_one_letter_code
_entity_poly.pdbx_strand_id
1 'polypeptide(L)'
;MPLRNLTETHNFSSTNLDTDGTGDDHDGAPLSSSPSFGQQNDNSTNDNAGLTNPFMGSDEESNARDGESLSSSVHYQPQGSDSSLLHDNSRLDLSQNKGVSDYKGYYSRNNSRAVSTANDNSFLQPPHRAIASSPSLNSNLSKNDILSPPEFDRYPLVGSRVTSMTQLNHHGRSPTSSPGNESSASFSSNPFLGEQDFSPFGGYPASSFPLMIDEKEEDDYLHNPDPEEEARLDRRRFIDDFKYMDKRSASGLAGVLLLFLAAIFIFIVLPALTFTGAIDHESNTEEVTYLTQYQYPQLSAIRTSLVDPDTPDTAKTREAMDGSKWELVFSDEFNAEGRTFYDGDDPYWTAPDVHYDATKDLEWYSPDASTTVNGTLQLRMDAFKNHGLYYRSGMLQSWNKVCFTQGALEISANLPNYGRVSGLWPGLWTMGNLGRPGYLASTQGVWPYSYESCDAGITPNQSSPDGISYLPGQKLSICTCDGEDHPNQGVGRGAPEIDVLEGETDTKIGVGIASQSLQIAPFDIWYMPDYDFIEVYNFTTTTMNTYAGGPFQQAVSAVSTLNVTWYEFGEYGGYFQKYAIEYLNDDDNGYIRWFVGDTPTYTIHAKALHPDGNIGWRRISKEPMSIILNLGISNNWAYIDWQYIFFPVVMSIDYVRIYQPSNAISVTCDPSDYPTYDYIQSHLNAFQNANLTTWEDAGYTFPKNILTGKCTSSKFKLSS
;
A
#
# COMPACT_ATOMS: atom_id res chain seq x y z
N MET A 1 45.29 -17.55 -33.93
CA MET A 1 45.74 -18.40 -35.06
C MET A 1 47.06 -19.07 -34.68
N PRO A 2 47.41 -20.27 -35.19
CA PRO A 2 46.61 -21.47 -35.48
C PRO A 2 46.88 -22.60 -34.44
N LEU A 3 45.89 -23.36 -33.94
CA LEU A 3 45.27 -24.61 -34.48
C LEU A 3 46.16 -25.89 -34.33
N ARG A 4 45.72 -26.93 -33.58
CA ARG A 4 45.03 -28.20 -34.01
C ARG A 4 45.96 -29.26 -34.66
N ASN A 5 45.69 -30.59 -34.69
CA ASN A 5 44.79 -31.54 -34.00
C ASN A 5 45.21 -33.01 -34.37
N LEU A 6 44.99 -34.00 -33.48
CA LEU A 6 44.51 -35.39 -33.73
C LEU A 6 45.28 -36.30 -34.77
N THR A 7 45.04 -37.61 -35.00
CA THR A 7 44.07 -38.65 -34.57
C THR A 7 44.66 -40.07 -34.87
N GLU A 8 44.32 -41.11 -34.06
CA GLU A 8 44.05 -42.54 -34.45
C GLU A 8 45.12 -43.44 -35.18
N THR A 9 45.08 -44.79 -35.31
CA THR A 9 44.45 -45.97 -34.60
C THR A 9 45.12 -47.31 -35.06
N HIS A 10 44.78 -48.45 -34.39
CA HIS A 10 44.72 -49.85 -34.92
C HIS A 10 46.01 -50.72 -35.16
N ASN A 11 46.00 -52.08 -35.14
CA ASN A 11 45.22 -53.12 -34.39
C ASN A 11 45.73 -54.59 -34.63
N PHE A 12 45.29 -55.58 -33.81
CA PHE A 12 45.41 -57.08 -33.93
C PHE A 12 46.85 -57.69 -34.01
N SER A 13 47.20 -58.95 -33.71
CA SER A 13 46.76 -60.15 -32.93
C SER A 13 47.68 -61.32 -33.37
N SER A 14 47.87 -62.51 -32.76
CA SER A 14 47.37 -63.27 -31.58
C SER A 14 48.50 -64.31 -31.21
N THR A 15 48.40 -65.57 -30.71
CA THR A 15 47.33 -66.56 -30.39
C THR A 15 47.95 -67.74 -29.58
N ASN A 16 47.23 -68.34 -28.61
CA ASN A 16 47.24 -69.76 -28.16
C ASN A 16 48.54 -70.42 -27.58
N LEU A 17 48.54 -71.38 -26.64
CA LEU A 17 47.58 -72.07 -25.72
C LEU A 17 48.44 -72.73 -24.56
N ASP A 18 48.09 -73.63 -23.62
CA ASP A 18 46.98 -74.60 -23.38
C ASP A 18 46.97 -75.15 -21.90
N THR A 19 46.07 -76.10 -21.58
CA THR A 19 46.01 -77.12 -20.47
C THR A 19 45.19 -76.90 -19.16
N ASP A 20 44.51 -77.99 -18.75
CA ASP A 20 43.31 -78.08 -17.87
C ASP A 20 43.51 -78.23 -16.34
N GLY A 21 42.40 -78.04 -15.59
CA GLY A 21 42.17 -78.56 -14.23
C GLY A 21 40.76 -78.24 -13.66
N THR A 22 40.01 -79.25 -13.20
CA THR A 22 38.55 -79.18 -12.88
C THR A 22 38.21 -79.35 -11.38
N GLY A 23 37.09 -78.75 -10.89
CA GLY A 23 36.44 -79.20 -9.64
C GLY A 23 35.44 -78.25 -8.93
N ASP A 24 34.16 -78.36 -9.29
CA ASP A 24 32.89 -78.34 -8.48
C ASP A 24 32.42 -77.15 -7.58
N ASP A 25 31.08 -76.93 -7.65
CA ASP A 25 30.07 -76.33 -6.74
C ASP A 25 30.28 -74.94 -6.08
N HIS A 26 29.47 -73.91 -6.34
CA HIS A 26 27.98 -73.88 -6.22
C HIS A 26 27.28 -72.75 -7.04
N ASP A 27 25.98 -72.97 -7.32
CA ASP A 27 25.00 -72.04 -7.94
C ASP A 27 24.61 -70.83 -7.04
N GLY A 28 23.89 -69.78 -7.50
CA GLY A 28 23.24 -69.55 -8.80
C GLY A 28 22.54 -68.18 -8.92
N ALA A 29 21.84 -67.95 -10.04
CA ALA A 29 21.25 -66.66 -10.45
C ALA A 29 19.79 -66.43 -9.95
N PRO A 30 19.26 -65.18 -9.96
CA PRO A 30 18.01 -64.82 -9.28
C PRO A 30 16.75 -64.84 -10.17
N LEU A 31 15.56 -65.06 -9.58
CA LEU A 31 14.26 -64.63 -10.13
C LEU A 31 13.13 -64.59 -9.06
N SER A 32 12.35 -63.49 -9.10
CA SER A 32 11.00 -63.25 -8.55
C SER A 32 10.34 -64.20 -7.52
N SER A 33 9.92 -63.67 -6.36
CA SER A 33 8.49 -63.58 -5.97
C SER A 33 8.28 -62.93 -4.59
N SER A 34 7.13 -62.29 -4.38
CA SER A 34 6.75 -61.61 -3.12
C SER A 34 5.66 -62.40 -2.38
N PRO A 35 5.66 -62.45 -1.03
CA PRO A 35 4.51 -62.89 -0.25
C PRO A 35 3.52 -61.73 -0.04
N SER A 36 2.22 -62.00 -0.22
CA SER A 36 1.14 -61.05 0.06
C SER A 36 0.55 -61.25 1.46
N PHE A 37 0.01 -60.17 2.03
CA PHE A 37 -1.04 -60.23 3.06
C PHE A 37 -2.36 -59.83 2.40
N GLY A 38 -3.47 -60.51 2.72
CA GLY A 38 -4.73 -60.26 2.02
C GLY A 38 -5.97 -60.73 2.78
N GLN A 39 -6.79 -59.77 3.19
CA GLN A 39 -8.20 -59.84 3.56
C GLN A 39 -8.74 -58.39 3.48
N GLN A 40 -9.93 -58.09 2.95
CA GLN A 40 -10.89 -58.92 2.22
C GLN A 40 -11.75 -57.99 1.33
N ASN A 41 -12.34 -58.48 0.24
CA ASN A 41 -13.15 -57.64 -0.66
C ASN A 41 -14.48 -57.20 0.00
N ASP A 42 -14.98 -56.01 -0.35
CA ASP A 42 -16.12 -55.92 -1.28
C ASP A 42 -16.46 -54.49 -1.75
N ASN A 43 -17.15 -54.43 -2.89
CA ASN A 43 -17.86 -53.29 -3.51
C ASN A 43 -17.10 -52.03 -3.93
N SER A 44 -16.99 -51.91 -5.24
CA SER A 44 -16.71 -50.74 -6.05
C SER A 44 -17.67 -49.54 -5.85
N THR A 45 -17.09 -48.34 -5.84
CA THR A 45 -17.51 -47.22 -6.70
C THR A 45 -16.27 -46.46 -7.17
N ASN A 46 -16.30 -45.95 -8.41
CA ASN A 46 -15.29 -45.02 -8.89
C ASN A 46 -15.64 -43.62 -8.41
N ASP A 47 -14.72 -42.94 -7.71
CA ASP A 47 -14.65 -41.49 -7.69
C ASP A 47 -13.18 -41.07 -7.79
N ASN A 48 -12.80 -40.59 -8.98
CA ASN A 48 -11.44 -40.15 -9.28
C ASN A 48 -11.53 -39.01 -10.32
N ALA A 49 -12.02 -37.85 -9.87
CA ALA A 49 -12.33 -36.71 -10.73
C ALA A 49 -12.11 -35.37 -10.00
N GLY A 50 -11.29 -34.50 -10.61
CA GLY A 50 -11.39 -33.05 -10.45
C GLY A 50 -10.99 -32.42 -9.12
N LEU A 51 -9.68 -32.34 -8.83
CA LEU A 51 -9.15 -31.18 -8.09
C LEU A 51 -9.42 -29.93 -8.94
N THR A 52 -10.40 -29.12 -8.52
CA THR A 52 -10.87 -27.94 -9.26
C THR A 52 -10.53 -26.66 -8.49
N ASN A 53 -10.20 -25.60 -9.23
CA ASN A 53 -9.83 -24.30 -8.67
C ASN A 53 -11.10 -23.55 -8.18
N PRO A 54 -11.22 -23.19 -6.89
CA PRO A 54 -12.41 -22.51 -6.36
C PRO A 54 -12.60 -21.09 -6.89
N PHE A 55 -11.61 -20.49 -7.57
CA PHE A 55 -11.70 -19.14 -8.14
C PHE A 55 -12.35 -19.08 -9.54
N MET A 56 -12.80 -20.21 -10.11
CA MET A 56 -13.63 -20.20 -11.32
C MET A 56 -15.11 -20.47 -10.98
N GLY A 57 -15.82 -19.41 -10.59
CA GLY A 57 -17.27 -19.43 -10.46
C GLY A 57 -17.95 -19.58 -11.83
N SER A 58 -18.54 -20.75 -12.07
CA SER A 58 -19.28 -21.05 -13.31
C SER A 58 -20.77 -20.70 -13.16
N ASP A 59 -21.17 -19.55 -13.70
CA ASP A 59 -22.58 -19.23 -14.00
C ASP A 59 -22.86 -19.34 -15.51
N GLU A 60 -24.13 -19.57 -15.84
CA GLU A 60 -24.70 -19.71 -17.19
C GLU A 60 -24.23 -20.91 -18.06
N GLU A 61 -24.81 -22.09 -17.81
CA GLU A 61 -25.18 -23.00 -18.90
C GLU A 61 -26.61 -23.53 -18.73
N SER A 62 -27.50 -23.22 -19.69
CA SER A 62 -28.46 -24.18 -20.26
C SER A 62 -29.45 -23.58 -21.28
N ASN A 63 -29.49 -24.21 -22.47
CA ASN A 63 -30.67 -24.54 -23.32
C ASN A 63 -30.62 -24.08 -24.80
N ALA A 64 -29.97 -24.88 -25.66
CA ALA A 64 -30.41 -25.31 -27.02
C ALA A 64 -29.29 -26.13 -27.69
N ARG A 65 -29.21 -27.45 -27.49
CA ARG A 65 -29.91 -28.52 -28.26
C ARG A 65 -29.56 -28.66 -29.74
N ASP A 66 -28.92 -29.80 -30.02
CA ASP A 66 -29.13 -30.72 -31.15
C ASP A 66 -28.66 -30.28 -32.56
N GLY A 67 -27.57 -30.91 -33.04
CA GLY A 67 -27.06 -30.83 -34.41
C GLY A 67 -25.79 -31.66 -34.61
N GLU A 68 -25.88 -32.80 -35.30
CA GLU A 68 -24.79 -33.79 -35.38
C GLU A 68 -23.66 -33.43 -36.37
N SER A 69 -22.51 -34.08 -36.17
CA SER A 69 -21.28 -33.92 -36.95
C SER A 69 -21.36 -34.45 -38.39
N LEU A 70 -20.68 -33.78 -39.33
CA LEU A 70 -19.96 -34.47 -40.41
C LEU A 70 -18.87 -33.59 -41.03
N SER A 71 -17.74 -34.22 -41.40
CA SER A 71 -16.56 -33.57 -41.96
C SER A 71 -16.60 -33.45 -43.49
N SER A 72 -16.14 -32.33 -44.04
CA SER A 72 -15.48 -32.33 -45.36
C SER A 72 -14.58 -31.11 -45.54
N SER A 73 -13.38 -31.33 -46.05
CA SER A 73 -12.43 -30.30 -46.47
C SER A 73 -12.62 -29.95 -47.96
N VAL A 74 -12.42 -28.68 -48.32
CA VAL A 74 -12.38 -28.22 -49.73
C VAL A 74 -11.23 -27.22 -49.92
N HIS A 75 -10.59 -27.27 -51.09
CA HIS A 75 -9.36 -26.54 -51.43
C HIS A 75 -9.53 -25.05 -51.73
N TYR A 76 -8.40 -24.34 -51.64
CA TYR A 76 -8.15 -22.98 -52.13
C TYR A 76 -7.48 -23.05 -53.53
N GLN A 77 -7.97 -22.32 -54.54
CA GLN A 77 -7.22 -22.00 -55.77
C GLN A 77 -7.67 -20.66 -56.39
N PRO A 78 -6.76 -19.83 -56.98
CA PRO A 78 -7.09 -18.49 -57.51
C PRO A 78 -6.87 -18.27 -59.02
N GLN A 79 -7.69 -17.38 -59.61
CA GLN A 79 -7.54 -16.58 -60.86
C GLN A 79 -8.66 -15.48 -60.80
N GLY A 80 -8.63 -14.28 -61.41
CA GLY A 80 -7.94 -13.77 -62.60
C GLY A 80 -8.93 -13.75 -63.80
N SER A 81 -9.29 -12.65 -64.46
CA SER A 81 -8.83 -11.24 -64.44
C SER A 81 -9.88 -10.24 -64.99
N ASP A 82 -9.53 -8.93 -64.94
CA ASP A 82 -9.91 -7.80 -65.84
C ASP A 82 -11.15 -6.92 -65.58
N SER A 83 -11.18 -5.61 -65.92
CA SER A 83 -10.12 -4.56 -66.05
C SER A 83 -10.75 -3.14 -66.20
N SER A 84 -9.93 -2.06 -66.19
CA SER A 84 -10.23 -0.64 -66.56
C SER A 84 -10.99 0.26 -65.55
N LEU A 85 -10.80 1.59 -65.48
CA LEU A 85 -9.70 2.50 -65.90
C LEU A 85 -9.80 3.87 -65.15
N LEU A 86 -8.65 4.46 -64.81
CA LEU A 86 -8.35 5.92 -64.61
C LEU A 86 -9.25 6.83 -63.74
N HIS A 87 -8.65 7.36 -62.66
CA HIS A 87 -8.25 8.80 -62.64
C HIS A 87 -7.02 9.02 -61.74
N ASP A 88 -6.23 10.06 -62.05
CA ASP A 88 -4.94 10.38 -61.43
C ASP A 88 -5.03 11.59 -60.45
N ASN A 89 -4.21 11.58 -59.38
CA ASN A 89 -3.61 12.77 -58.73
C ASN A 89 -2.72 12.42 -57.51
N SER A 90 -1.40 12.40 -57.74
CA SER A 90 -0.29 12.84 -56.85
C SER A 90 -0.42 12.82 -55.30
N ARG A 91 0.46 12.06 -54.63
CA ARG A 91 1.42 12.58 -53.61
C ARG A 91 2.53 11.58 -53.30
N LEU A 92 3.59 12.04 -52.63
CA LEU A 92 4.80 11.27 -52.32
C LEU A 92 4.81 10.69 -50.89
N ASP A 93 5.72 9.72 -50.74
CA ASP A 93 6.58 9.49 -49.56
C ASP A 93 6.14 8.63 -48.37
N LEU A 94 7.13 7.84 -47.93
CA LEU A 94 7.27 7.00 -46.72
C LEU A 94 6.18 5.92 -46.49
N SER A 95 6.49 4.73 -45.97
CA SER A 95 7.67 4.33 -45.18
C SER A 95 8.09 2.87 -45.43
N GLN A 96 9.38 2.59 -45.27
CA GLN A 96 9.82 1.31 -44.73
C GLN A 96 9.80 1.44 -43.20
N ASN A 97 9.06 0.58 -42.50
CA ASN A 97 9.46 0.21 -41.14
C ASN A 97 8.92 -1.18 -40.78
N LYS A 98 9.83 -2.06 -40.31
CA LYS A 98 9.52 -3.38 -39.74
C LYS A 98 10.17 -3.43 -38.38
N GLY A 99 9.38 -3.43 -37.31
CA GLY A 99 9.91 -3.41 -35.95
C GLY A 99 8.91 -2.82 -34.95
N VAL A 100 7.73 -3.43 -34.82
CA VAL A 100 6.85 -3.21 -33.67
C VAL A 100 6.61 -4.59 -33.06
N SER A 101 7.01 -4.76 -31.80
CA SER A 101 6.80 -5.99 -31.04
C SER A 101 5.37 -6.02 -30.54
N ASP A 102 4.50 -6.68 -31.28
CA ASP A 102 3.06 -6.78 -30.99
C ASP A 102 2.79 -7.85 -29.90
N TYR A 103 3.41 -7.67 -28.72
CA TYR A 103 3.23 -8.55 -27.56
C TYR A 103 1.80 -8.41 -27.01
N LYS A 104 0.97 -9.42 -27.29
CA LYS A 104 -0.40 -9.49 -26.80
C LYS A 104 -0.47 -10.46 -25.63
N GLY A 105 -0.45 -9.90 -24.41
CA GLY A 105 -0.69 -10.62 -23.16
C GLY A 105 -1.98 -11.44 -23.23
N TYR A 106 -1.96 -12.65 -22.69
CA TYR A 106 -2.90 -13.72 -23.07
C TYR A 106 -4.32 -13.61 -22.45
N TYR A 107 -4.60 -12.54 -21.69
CA TYR A 107 -5.85 -12.34 -20.95
C TYR A 107 -6.56 -11.01 -21.29
N SER A 108 -7.04 -10.88 -22.52
CA SER A 108 -7.78 -9.68 -22.98
C SER A 108 -9.02 -9.99 -23.83
N ARG A 109 -9.77 -11.04 -23.47
CA ARG A 109 -11.03 -11.42 -24.16
C ARG A 109 -12.16 -11.86 -23.23
N ASN A 110 -12.88 -10.89 -22.67
CA ASN A 110 -14.35 -10.91 -22.63
C ASN A 110 -14.92 -9.53 -22.29
N ASN A 111 -15.43 -8.82 -23.31
CA ASN A 111 -16.30 -7.65 -23.12
C ASN A 111 -17.36 -7.64 -24.23
N SER A 112 -18.33 -8.54 -24.09
CA SER A 112 -19.45 -8.76 -25.01
C SER A 112 -20.54 -7.69 -24.89
N ARG A 113 -20.18 -6.42 -25.13
CA ARG A 113 -21.17 -5.34 -25.24
C ARG A 113 -22.07 -5.52 -26.47
N ALA A 114 -23.29 -5.96 -26.21
CA ALA A 114 -24.35 -6.03 -27.22
C ALA A 114 -24.65 -4.62 -27.78
N VAL A 115 -24.59 -4.47 -29.11
CA VAL A 115 -24.93 -3.23 -29.80
C VAL A 115 -26.45 -3.11 -29.91
N SER A 116 -27.09 -2.51 -28.90
CA SER A 116 -28.50 -2.13 -28.98
C SER A 116 -28.67 -0.86 -29.80
N THR A 117 -29.10 -1.01 -31.06
CA THR A 117 -29.38 0.11 -31.97
C THR A 117 -30.66 0.87 -31.59
N ALA A 118 -30.51 1.89 -30.75
CA ALA A 118 -31.54 2.90 -30.52
C ALA A 118 -31.48 3.97 -31.62
N ASN A 119 -32.42 3.94 -32.56
CA ASN A 119 -32.70 5.07 -33.44
C ASN A 119 -33.35 6.19 -32.61
N ASP A 120 -32.73 7.37 -32.54
CA ASP A 120 -33.44 8.57 -32.12
C ASP A 120 -33.14 9.72 -33.09
N ASN A 121 -34.21 10.29 -33.66
CA ASN A 121 -34.12 11.23 -34.77
C ASN A 121 -35.33 12.17 -34.74
N SER A 122 -35.37 13.09 -33.78
CA SER A 122 -36.38 14.16 -33.75
C SER A 122 -35.82 15.50 -33.23
N PHE A 123 -36.08 16.55 -34.00
CA PHE A 123 -35.78 17.94 -33.66
C PHE A 123 -36.78 18.46 -32.61
N LEU A 124 -36.35 19.32 -31.67
CA LEU A 124 -36.79 20.74 -31.59
C LEU A 124 -36.38 21.47 -30.28
N GLN A 125 -35.61 22.56 -30.48
CA GLN A 125 -35.59 23.87 -29.77
C GLN A 125 -35.93 24.01 -28.25
N PRO A 126 -35.04 24.67 -27.46
CA PRO A 126 -35.37 25.26 -26.16
C PRO A 126 -35.81 26.75 -26.26
N PRO A 127 -36.65 27.26 -25.34
CA PRO A 127 -36.99 28.69 -25.24
C PRO A 127 -36.37 29.42 -24.02
N HIS A 128 -36.20 30.74 -24.14
CA HIS A 128 -35.59 31.62 -23.14
C HIS A 128 -36.59 32.68 -22.60
N ARG A 129 -36.36 33.13 -21.35
CA ARG A 129 -36.74 34.44 -20.75
C ARG A 129 -38.23 34.84 -20.63
N ALA A 130 -38.60 35.28 -19.43
CA ALA A 130 -39.20 36.61 -19.24
C ALA A 130 -38.91 37.16 -17.83
N ILE A 131 -38.62 38.47 -17.74
CA ILE A 131 -38.39 39.24 -16.51
C ILE A 131 -39.60 40.16 -16.31
N ALA A 132 -40.07 40.33 -15.07
CA ALA A 132 -40.97 41.42 -14.65
C ALA A 132 -40.78 41.73 -13.15
N SER A 133 -41.18 42.93 -12.71
CA SER A 133 -40.76 43.51 -11.42
C SER A 133 -41.89 43.87 -10.44
N SER A 134 -41.46 44.01 -9.18
CA SER A 134 -42.13 44.42 -7.93
C SER A 134 -43.17 45.55 -8.00
N PRO A 135 -43.99 45.73 -6.93
CA PRO A 135 -43.58 46.72 -5.93
C PRO A 135 -43.94 46.45 -4.44
N SER A 136 -42.95 46.78 -3.57
CA SER A 136 -43.01 47.35 -2.20
C SER A 136 -44.24 47.24 -1.27
N LEU A 137 -43.95 46.97 0.01
CA LEU A 137 -44.41 47.82 1.14
C LEU A 137 -43.44 47.71 2.34
N ASN A 138 -43.32 48.76 3.15
CA ASN A 138 -42.31 48.93 4.21
C ASN A 138 -42.88 48.78 5.63
N SER A 139 -42.05 48.31 6.59
CA SER A 139 -41.95 48.96 7.92
C SER A 139 -40.73 48.50 8.74
N ASN A 140 -39.91 49.49 9.11
CA ASN A 140 -38.61 49.49 9.79
C ASN A 140 -38.51 48.92 11.23
N LEU A 141 -37.25 48.84 11.70
CA LEU A 141 -36.73 48.72 13.09
C LEU A 141 -36.76 47.30 13.73
N SER A 142 -35.76 46.89 14.55
CA SER A 142 -34.51 47.56 14.99
C SER A 142 -33.32 46.58 15.13
N LYS A 143 -32.12 47.11 15.41
CA LYS A 143 -30.87 46.35 15.68
C LYS A 143 -30.73 45.96 17.17
N ASN A 144 -29.62 45.28 17.48
CA ASN A 144 -29.04 44.90 18.79
C ASN A 144 -29.55 43.54 19.32
N ASP A 145 -28.72 42.65 19.89
CA ASP A 145 -27.24 42.61 19.94
C ASP A 145 -26.69 41.20 20.27
N ILE A 146 -25.37 41.02 20.13
CA ILE A 146 -24.47 40.11 20.89
C ILE A 146 -24.84 38.60 21.01
N LEU A 147 -24.06 37.78 20.29
CA LEU A 147 -23.34 36.53 20.67
C LEU A 147 -23.92 35.54 21.73
N SER A 148 -23.66 34.26 21.42
CA SER A 148 -23.81 33.02 22.23
C SER A 148 -25.23 32.40 22.36
N PRO A 149 -25.41 31.11 22.00
CA PRO A 149 -26.57 30.32 22.40
C PRO A 149 -26.30 29.62 23.76
N PRO A 150 -27.25 29.64 24.71
CA PRO A 150 -27.12 28.93 25.99
C PRO A 150 -27.35 27.41 25.85
N GLU A 151 -26.91 26.65 26.85
CA GLU A 151 -26.88 25.18 26.85
C GLU A 151 -28.26 24.49 26.90
N PHE A 152 -28.27 23.21 26.51
CA PHE A 152 -29.40 22.30 26.71
C PHE A 152 -29.59 21.97 28.20
N ASP A 153 -30.73 22.34 28.77
CA ASP A 153 -31.28 21.63 29.93
C ASP A 153 -32.23 20.53 29.46
N ARG A 154 -32.15 19.34 30.07
CA ARG A 154 -32.80 18.11 29.61
C ARG A 154 -33.60 17.50 30.76
N TYR A 155 -34.90 17.84 30.85
CA TYR A 155 -36.06 16.98 31.18
C TYR A 155 -37.25 17.80 31.72
N PRO A 156 -38.35 17.98 30.97
CA PRO A 156 -39.64 18.42 31.52
C PRO A 156 -40.57 17.23 31.83
N LEU A 157 -41.12 17.21 33.04
CA LEU A 157 -42.07 16.18 33.50
C LEU A 157 -43.51 16.43 33.00
N VAL A 158 -44.17 15.33 32.57
CA VAL A 158 -45.63 15.09 32.57
C VAL A 158 -46.52 16.16 31.91
N GLY A 159 -46.89 15.94 30.65
CA GLY A 159 -48.01 16.61 29.99
C GLY A 159 -49.13 15.64 29.63
N SER A 160 -50.22 15.60 30.41
CA SER A 160 -51.45 14.88 30.05
C SER A 160 -52.60 15.85 29.78
N ARG A 161 -52.92 16.08 28.50
CA ARG A 161 -54.20 16.62 28.01
C ARG A 161 -54.37 16.47 26.50
N VAL A 162 -55.09 15.42 26.15
CA VAL A 162 -56.23 15.37 25.19
C VAL A 162 -56.65 16.75 24.62
N THR A 163 -56.95 16.96 23.34
CA THR A 163 -56.77 16.21 22.06
C THR A 163 -57.22 17.14 20.92
N SER A 164 -56.50 17.22 19.79
CA SER A 164 -57.12 17.37 18.45
C SER A 164 -56.11 17.35 17.28
N MET A 165 -56.09 16.25 16.52
CA MET A 165 -55.89 16.30 15.07
C MET A 165 -56.92 15.38 14.41
N THR A 166 -57.93 15.98 13.78
CA THR A 166 -58.90 15.27 12.95
C THR A 166 -58.42 15.26 11.50
N GLN A 167 -58.36 14.08 10.88
CA GLN A 167 -58.08 13.98 9.45
C GLN A 167 -59.29 14.43 8.58
N LEU A 168 -58.92 14.82 7.38
CA LEU A 168 -59.68 15.29 6.21
C LEU A 168 -61.20 15.06 6.16
N ASN A 169 -61.89 16.16 5.89
CA ASN A 169 -62.91 16.27 4.84
C ASN A 169 -62.36 17.32 3.82
N HIS A 170 -62.83 17.48 2.58
CA HIS A 170 -64.16 17.21 2.02
C HIS A 170 -64.19 17.21 0.47
N HIS A 171 -65.40 16.98 -0.10
CA HIS A 171 -65.87 17.19 -1.49
C HIS A 171 -65.75 16.01 -2.48
N GLY A 172 -66.75 15.72 -3.34
CA GLY A 172 -68.00 16.45 -3.61
C GLY A 172 -69.16 15.63 -4.23
N ARG A 173 -70.31 16.30 -4.44
CA ARG A 173 -71.65 15.80 -4.85
C ARG A 173 -71.67 15.07 -6.21
N SER A 174 -72.56 14.10 -6.47
CA SER A 174 -73.99 14.35 -6.80
C SER A 174 -74.92 13.11 -6.69
N PRO A 175 -76.28 13.27 -6.68
CA PRO A 175 -77.19 12.32 -5.99
C PRO A 175 -78.35 11.71 -6.83
N THR A 176 -79.04 10.69 -6.28
CA THR A 176 -80.40 10.28 -6.70
C THR A 176 -81.23 9.57 -5.60
N SER A 177 -82.55 9.85 -5.61
CA SER A 177 -83.70 9.02 -5.15
C SER A 177 -83.75 8.34 -3.75
N SER A 178 -84.57 8.95 -2.88
CA SER A 178 -85.74 8.37 -2.15
C SER A 178 -85.61 7.22 -1.12
N PRO A 179 -86.45 7.22 -0.04
CA PRO A 179 -86.47 6.18 1.01
C PRO A 179 -87.52 5.07 0.80
N GLY A 180 -87.32 3.93 1.47
CA GLY A 180 -88.30 2.83 1.58
C GLY A 180 -87.98 1.88 2.75
N ASN A 181 -88.99 1.28 3.37
CA ASN A 181 -88.86 0.26 4.42
C ASN A 181 -88.53 -1.12 3.82
N GLU A 182 -87.79 -1.96 4.56
CA GLU A 182 -88.29 -3.28 5.01
C GLU A 182 -87.44 -3.86 6.16
N SER A 183 -87.81 -5.02 6.72
CA SER A 183 -87.56 -5.32 8.14
C SER A 183 -87.28 -6.79 8.51
N SER A 184 -86.28 -7.05 9.35
CA SER A 184 -86.12 -8.22 10.27
C SER A 184 -84.76 -8.16 11.00
N ALA A 185 -84.54 -8.66 12.23
CA ALA A 185 -85.46 -9.04 13.33
C ALA A 185 -84.71 -9.08 14.70
N SER A 186 -85.43 -8.75 15.80
CA SER A 186 -85.44 -9.34 17.19
C SER A 186 -84.14 -9.83 17.92
N PHE A 187 -83.93 -9.77 19.25
CA PHE A 187 -84.84 -9.76 20.43
C PHE A 187 -84.25 -9.04 21.70
N SER A 188 -85.12 -8.89 22.72
CA SER A 188 -85.05 -8.37 24.12
C SER A 188 -84.17 -9.15 25.15
N SER A 189 -83.97 -8.79 26.45
CA SER A 189 -83.97 -7.51 27.24
C SER A 189 -83.69 -7.71 28.77
N ASN A 190 -82.88 -6.83 29.41
CA ASN A 190 -82.79 -6.42 30.85
C ASN A 190 -82.61 -7.43 32.05
N PRO A 191 -82.13 -6.95 33.25
CA PRO A 191 -81.60 -7.78 34.35
C PRO A 191 -82.24 -7.59 35.76
N PHE A 192 -81.81 -8.37 36.78
CA PHE A 192 -81.70 -7.94 38.21
C PHE A 192 -80.93 -8.94 39.13
N LEU A 193 -79.94 -8.44 39.91
CA LEU A 193 -79.26 -8.97 41.15
C LEU A 193 -78.02 -8.06 41.44
N GLY A 194 -77.30 -8.08 42.58
CA GLY A 194 -77.50 -8.73 43.89
C GLY A 194 -76.21 -8.81 44.75
N GLU A 195 -76.31 -8.60 46.08
CA GLU A 195 -75.30 -8.82 47.17
C GLU A 195 -73.98 -7.99 47.15
N GLN A 196 -73.29 -7.64 48.27
CA GLN A 196 -73.59 -7.64 49.73
C GLN A 196 -72.66 -6.61 50.47
N ASP A 197 -72.95 -6.31 51.74
CA ASP A 197 -72.17 -5.39 52.62
C ASP A 197 -70.91 -6.00 53.27
N PHE A 198 -69.97 -5.15 53.73
CA PHE A 198 -68.88 -5.56 54.64
C PHE A 198 -68.48 -4.46 55.63
N SER A 199 -68.23 -4.83 56.89
CA SER A 199 -67.70 -3.94 57.95
C SER A 199 -66.47 -4.57 58.61
N PRO A 200 -65.32 -3.89 58.70
CA PRO A 200 -64.02 -4.52 58.97
C PRO A 200 -63.83 -5.08 60.39
N PHE A 201 -64.72 -4.77 61.34
CA PHE A 201 -64.64 -5.23 62.74
C PHE A 201 -66.00 -5.71 63.30
N GLY A 202 -66.94 -6.10 62.43
CA GLY A 202 -68.32 -6.41 62.82
C GLY A 202 -68.47 -7.71 63.61
N GLY A 203 -68.74 -7.61 64.93
CA GLY A 203 -69.04 -8.77 65.78
C GLY A 203 -69.85 -8.48 67.06
N TYR A 204 -69.71 -7.29 67.64
CA TYR A 204 -70.40 -6.91 68.88
C TYR A 204 -71.05 -5.51 68.77
N PRO A 205 -72.26 -5.29 69.32
CA PRO A 205 -72.89 -3.97 69.34
C PRO A 205 -72.24 -3.05 70.39
N ALA A 206 -71.86 -1.84 69.97
CA ALA A 206 -71.04 -0.88 70.73
C ALA A 206 -71.75 -0.19 71.92
N SER A 207 -72.33 -0.96 72.84
CA SER A 207 -73.19 -0.47 73.93
C SER A 207 -72.76 -0.92 75.33
N SER A 208 -71.58 -1.53 75.46
CA SER A 208 -71.14 -2.26 76.67
C SER A 208 -69.93 -1.67 77.42
N PHE A 209 -69.36 -0.54 76.97
CA PHE A 209 -68.22 0.12 77.62
C PHE A 209 -68.40 1.65 77.68
N PRO A 210 -68.77 2.23 78.84
CA PRO A 210 -68.69 3.66 79.09
C PRO A 210 -67.32 4.01 79.71
N LEU A 211 -66.36 4.40 78.87
CA LEU A 211 -65.12 5.04 79.32
C LEU A 211 -65.37 6.54 79.57
N MET A 212 -64.82 7.08 80.66
CA MET A 212 -64.82 8.51 80.95
C MET A 212 -63.53 9.11 80.36
N ILE A 213 -63.64 10.19 79.60
CA ILE A 213 -62.54 10.72 78.77
C ILE A 213 -61.52 11.57 79.56
N ASP A 214 -61.75 11.72 80.87
CA ASP A 214 -61.20 12.75 81.73
C ASP A 214 -60.47 12.23 82.99
N GLU A 215 -60.39 10.91 83.19
CA GLU A 215 -59.40 10.29 84.08
C GLU A 215 -58.14 9.89 83.28
N LYS A 216 -56.96 10.03 83.89
CA LYS A 216 -55.69 9.60 83.30
C LYS A 216 -55.36 8.19 83.76
N GLU A 217 -55.25 7.23 82.83
CA GLU A 217 -54.98 5.82 83.15
C GLU A 217 -53.47 5.58 83.37
N GLU A 218 -53.10 4.49 84.07
CA GLU A 218 -51.69 4.24 84.42
C GLU A 218 -50.81 3.90 83.20
N ASP A 219 -51.41 3.43 82.10
CA ASP A 219 -50.74 3.11 80.83
C ASP A 219 -50.82 4.24 79.79
N ASP A 220 -51.32 5.43 80.14
CA ASP A 220 -51.39 6.58 79.22
C ASP A 220 -50.03 6.96 78.61
N TYR A 221 -48.91 6.64 79.27
CA TYR A 221 -47.56 6.85 78.71
C TYR A 221 -47.27 6.00 77.47
N LEU A 222 -48.09 4.97 77.20
CA LEU A 222 -47.99 4.07 76.04
C LEU A 222 -48.92 4.50 74.88
N HIS A 223 -49.92 5.35 75.16
CA HIS A 223 -51.04 5.63 74.25
C HIS A 223 -51.34 7.12 74.03
N ASN A 224 -50.93 8.01 74.94
CA ASN A 224 -50.90 9.46 74.79
C ASN A 224 -49.42 9.94 74.72
N PRO A 225 -48.82 10.07 73.52
CA PRO A 225 -47.44 10.51 73.38
C PRO A 225 -47.25 11.97 73.82
N ASP A 226 -46.21 12.22 74.63
CA ASP A 226 -45.80 13.59 75.00
C ASP A 226 -44.93 14.20 73.87
N PRO A 227 -45.38 15.28 73.21
CA PRO A 227 -44.66 15.88 72.10
C PRO A 227 -43.32 16.52 72.50
N GLU A 228 -43.09 16.87 73.76
CA GLU A 228 -41.78 17.36 74.21
C GLU A 228 -40.78 16.20 74.41
N GLU A 229 -41.22 15.04 74.92
CA GLU A 229 -40.35 13.88 75.07
C GLU A 229 -40.08 13.20 73.72
N GLU A 230 -41.07 13.07 72.84
CA GLU A 230 -40.84 12.62 71.45
C GLU A 230 -39.82 13.52 70.74
N ALA A 231 -39.98 14.85 70.80
CA ALA A 231 -39.03 15.79 70.18
C ALA A 231 -37.62 15.73 70.78
N ARG A 232 -37.48 15.29 72.04
CA ARG A 232 -36.19 15.05 72.69
C ARG A 232 -35.54 13.74 72.23
N LEU A 233 -36.34 12.69 72.06
CA LEU A 233 -35.89 11.38 71.60
C LEU A 233 -35.54 11.39 70.11
N ASP A 234 -36.35 12.00 69.25
CA ASP A 234 -36.12 12.03 67.80
C ASP A 234 -34.81 12.76 67.43
N ARG A 235 -34.44 13.80 68.20
CA ARG A 235 -33.11 14.46 68.10
C ARG A 235 -31.91 13.55 68.42
N ARG A 236 -32.11 12.42 69.10
CA ARG A 236 -31.05 11.44 69.44
C ARG A 236 -31.21 10.09 68.75
N ARG A 237 -32.38 9.84 68.16
CA ARG A 237 -32.77 8.61 67.47
C ARG A 237 -31.67 7.98 66.62
N PHE A 238 -31.00 8.74 65.75
CA PHE A 238 -29.92 8.20 64.91
C PHE A 238 -28.72 7.66 65.70
N ILE A 239 -28.47 8.16 66.91
CA ILE A 239 -27.39 7.69 67.81
C ILE A 239 -27.89 6.52 68.67
N ASP A 240 -29.10 6.63 69.23
CA ASP A 240 -29.67 5.59 70.09
C ASP A 240 -30.08 4.33 69.28
N ASP A 241 -30.60 4.48 68.05
CA ASP A 241 -30.86 3.37 67.11
C ASP A 241 -29.56 2.60 66.81
N PHE A 242 -28.44 3.29 66.57
CA PHE A 242 -27.12 2.67 66.37
C PHE A 242 -26.61 1.96 67.64
N LYS A 243 -26.91 2.51 68.81
CA LYS A 243 -26.45 2.02 70.12
C LYS A 243 -27.25 0.81 70.62
N TYR A 244 -28.52 0.69 70.24
CA TYR A 244 -29.41 -0.42 70.58
C TYR A 244 -29.69 -1.35 69.38
N MET A 245 -28.92 -1.24 68.30
CA MET A 245 -29.10 -2.00 67.07
C MET A 245 -28.92 -3.52 67.30
N ASP A 246 -29.96 -4.31 67.01
CA ASP A 246 -29.86 -5.77 66.99
C ASP A 246 -28.85 -6.26 65.92
N LYS A 247 -28.24 -7.43 66.18
CA LYS A 247 -27.32 -8.10 65.26
C LYS A 247 -27.91 -8.31 63.86
N ARG A 248 -29.23 -8.51 63.74
CA ARG A 248 -29.88 -8.60 62.41
C ARG A 248 -29.81 -7.28 61.66
N SER A 249 -30.24 -6.17 62.28
CA SER A 249 -30.13 -4.83 61.69
C SER A 249 -28.69 -4.43 61.39
N ALA A 250 -27.74 -4.76 62.28
CA ALA A 250 -26.31 -4.53 62.05
C ALA A 250 -25.79 -5.30 60.82
N SER A 251 -26.22 -6.57 60.64
CA SER A 251 -25.85 -7.35 59.45
C SER A 251 -26.49 -6.81 58.16
N GLY A 252 -27.72 -6.28 58.22
CA GLY A 252 -28.37 -5.60 57.11
C GLY A 252 -27.65 -4.32 56.70
N LEU A 253 -27.28 -3.47 57.68
CA LEU A 253 -26.52 -2.24 57.44
C LEU A 253 -25.14 -2.55 56.83
N ALA A 254 -24.44 -3.57 57.32
CA ALA A 254 -23.17 -4.02 56.76
C ALA A 254 -23.33 -4.52 55.31
N GLY A 255 -24.42 -5.23 55.00
CA GLY A 255 -24.76 -5.65 53.63
C GLY A 255 -25.02 -4.48 52.68
N VAL A 256 -25.72 -3.43 53.14
CA VAL A 256 -25.96 -2.20 52.35
C VAL A 256 -24.65 -1.43 52.11
N LEU A 257 -23.78 -1.33 53.12
CA LEU A 257 -22.45 -0.73 52.97
C LEU A 257 -21.56 -1.51 51.99
N LEU A 258 -21.60 -2.84 52.04
CA LEU A 258 -20.88 -3.70 51.09
C LEU A 258 -21.41 -3.53 49.66
N LEU A 259 -22.73 -3.40 49.48
CA LEU A 259 -23.35 -3.09 48.19
C LEU A 259 -22.91 -1.72 47.64
N PHE A 260 -22.84 -0.69 48.48
CA PHE A 260 -22.32 0.63 48.09
C PHE A 260 -20.84 0.59 47.71
N LEU A 261 -20.01 -0.15 48.46
CA LEU A 261 -18.59 -0.36 48.11
C LEU A 261 -18.43 -1.14 46.80
N ALA A 262 -19.24 -2.17 46.56
CA ALA A 262 -19.25 -2.90 45.30
C ALA A 262 -19.67 -2.02 44.12
N ALA A 263 -20.68 -1.15 44.30
CA ALA A 263 -21.08 -0.18 43.29
C ALA A 263 -19.97 0.85 42.99
N ILE A 264 -19.29 1.39 44.01
CA ILE A 264 -18.11 2.26 43.82
C ILE A 264 -17.00 1.51 43.07
N PHE A 265 -16.77 0.24 43.38
CA PHE A 265 -15.74 -0.54 42.68
C PHE A 265 -16.09 -0.76 41.20
N ILE A 266 -17.34 -1.10 40.89
CA ILE A 266 -17.81 -1.37 39.52
C ILE A 266 -17.91 -0.07 38.67
N PHE A 267 -18.39 1.04 39.24
CA PHE A 267 -18.67 2.26 38.48
C PHE A 267 -17.58 3.34 38.55
N ILE A 268 -16.58 3.20 39.44
CA ILE A 268 -15.49 4.19 39.58
C ILE A 268 -14.11 3.53 39.50
N VAL A 269 -13.87 2.45 40.25
CA VAL A 269 -12.52 1.84 40.30
C VAL A 269 -12.22 1.04 39.02
N LEU A 270 -13.14 0.18 38.58
CA LEU A 270 -12.96 -0.64 37.38
C LEU A 270 -12.75 0.22 36.11
N PRO A 271 -13.58 1.25 35.82
CA PRO A 271 -13.39 2.08 34.63
C PRO A 271 -12.08 2.90 34.67
N ALA A 272 -11.64 3.34 35.85
CA ALA A 272 -10.36 4.03 36.01
C ALA A 272 -9.17 3.10 35.77
N LEU A 273 -9.22 1.85 36.25
CA LEU A 273 -8.17 0.86 36.01
C LEU A 273 -8.10 0.48 34.52
N THR A 274 -9.23 0.26 33.84
CA THR A 274 -9.24 0.00 32.39
C THR A 274 -8.78 1.21 31.57
N PHE A 275 -9.14 2.43 31.96
CA PHE A 275 -8.72 3.64 31.24
C PHE A 275 -7.23 3.97 31.41
N THR A 276 -6.60 3.49 32.49
CA THR A 276 -5.16 3.69 32.76
C THR A 276 -4.27 2.56 32.22
N GLY A 277 -4.85 1.53 31.59
CA GLY A 277 -4.14 0.33 31.14
C GLY A 277 -3.52 -0.51 32.27
N ALA A 278 -3.80 -0.18 33.54
CA ALA A 278 -3.17 -0.81 34.71
C ALA A 278 -3.61 -2.27 34.94
N ILE A 279 -4.57 -2.75 34.16
CA ILE A 279 -5.07 -4.13 34.13
C ILE A 279 -5.19 -4.66 32.69
N ASP A 280 -4.46 -4.07 31.74
CA ASP A 280 -4.29 -4.64 30.40
C ASP A 280 -3.36 -5.85 30.48
N HIS A 281 -3.93 -6.95 30.97
CA HIS A 281 -3.43 -8.28 30.69
C HIS A 281 -3.62 -8.53 29.20
N GLU A 282 -2.57 -8.18 28.44
CA GLU A 282 -2.37 -8.53 27.03
C GLU A 282 -2.82 -9.97 26.79
N SER A 283 -4.05 -10.13 26.30
CA SER A 283 -4.61 -11.44 26.03
C SER A 283 -3.98 -11.90 24.74
N ASN A 284 -2.85 -12.59 24.84
CA ASN A 284 -2.21 -13.39 23.79
C ASN A 284 -3.07 -14.61 23.42
N THR A 285 -4.36 -14.34 23.16
CA THR A 285 -5.27 -15.15 22.39
C THR A 285 -4.94 -14.81 20.95
N GLU A 286 -4.03 -15.57 20.35
CA GLU A 286 -3.86 -15.55 18.90
C GLU A 286 -5.18 -15.99 18.28
N GLU A 287 -6.05 -15.04 17.94
CA GLU A 287 -7.17 -15.30 17.03
C GLU A 287 -6.58 -15.53 15.63
N VAL A 288 -6.06 -16.75 15.44
CA VAL A 288 -5.69 -17.28 14.12
C VAL A 288 -6.98 -17.47 13.33
N THR A 289 -7.51 -16.37 12.80
CA THR A 289 -8.62 -16.38 11.86
C THR A 289 -8.16 -17.08 10.60
N TYR A 290 -8.48 -18.36 10.48
CA TYR A 290 -8.26 -19.16 9.27
C TYR A 290 -9.08 -18.56 8.12
N LEU A 291 -8.47 -17.62 7.38
CA LEU A 291 -9.01 -17.01 6.16
C LEU A 291 -9.44 -18.07 5.13
N THR A 292 -8.82 -19.25 5.20
CA THR A 292 -9.10 -20.42 4.39
C THR A 292 -8.61 -21.68 5.12
N GLN A 293 -9.26 -22.82 4.89
CA GLN A 293 -8.81 -24.13 5.40
C GLN A 293 -7.76 -24.80 4.50
N TYR A 294 -7.34 -24.14 3.42
CA TYR A 294 -6.37 -24.67 2.48
C TYR A 294 -4.96 -24.61 3.07
N GLN A 295 -4.31 -25.78 3.24
CA GLN A 295 -2.95 -25.85 3.77
C GLN A 295 -1.93 -25.58 2.66
N TYR A 296 -1.60 -24.32 2.44
CA TYR A 296 -0.53 -23.92 1.51
C TYR A 296 0.83 -24.49 1.97
N PRO A 297 1.61 -25.15 1.09
CA PRO A 297 2.94 -25.60 1.45
C PRO A 297 3.89 -24.40 1.42
N GLN A 298 4.10 -23.75 2.56
CA GLN A 298 4.92 -22.52 2.68
C GLN A 298 6.29 -22.64 1.98
N LEU A 299 6.92 -23.82 2.07
CA LEU A 299 8.24 -24.07 1.44
C LEU A 299 8.20 -24.25 -0.08
N SER A 300 7.05 -24.53 -0.71
CA SER A 300 6.97 -24.66 -2.19
C SER A 300 6.73 -23.33 -2.90
N ALA A 301 6.36 -22.28 -2.16
CA ALA A 301 6.25 -20.92 -2.68
C ALA A 301 7.60 -20.15 -2.61
N ILE A 302 8.60 -20.66 -1.88
CA ILE A 302 9.92 -20.04 -1.79
C ILE A 302 10.61 -20.13 -3.15
N ARG A 303 10.71 -18.99 -3.83
CA ARG A 303 11.41 -18.86 -5.11
C ARG A 303 12.92 -19.05 -4.90
N THR A 304 13.53 -19.93 -5.71
CA THR A 304 14.92 -20.39 -5.55
C THR A 304 15.90 -19.83 -6.58
N SER A 305 15.42 -19.01 -7.53
CA SER A 305 16.21 -18.47 -8.65
C SER A 305 16.07 -16.95 -8.78
N LEU A 306 17.21 -16.27 -8.96
CA LEU A 306 17.27 -14.82 -9.20
C LEU A 306 16.56 -14.41 -10.49
N VAL A 307 16.62 -15.24 -11.53
CA VAL A 307 15.75 -15.12 -12.70
C VAL A 307 14.43 -15.85 -12.42
N ASP A 308 13.32 -15.17 -12.68
CA ASP A 308 11.97 -15.70 -12.54
C ASP A 308 11.72 -16.84 -13.56
N PRO A 309 11.21 -18.01 -13.14
CA PRO A 309 10.89 -19.12 -14.05
C PRO A 309 9.95 -18.75 -15.21
N ASP A 310 9.05 -17.78 -15.02
CA ASP A 310 8.09 -17.37 -16.04
C ASP A 310 8.69 -16.39 -17.06
N THR A 311 9.95 -15.96 -16.88
CA THR A 311 10.62 -15.00 -17.79
C THR A 311 10.75 -15.59 -19.21
N PRO A 312 10.20 -14.92 -20.25
CA PRO A 312 10.26 -15.44 -21.62
C PRO A 312 11.70 -15.50 -22.14
N ASP A 313 12.03 -16.54 -22.91
CA ASP A 313 13.38 -16.75 -23.47
C ASP A 313 13.93 -15.55 -24.25
N THR A 314 13.05 -14.77 -24.89
CA THR A 314 13.41 -13.55 -25.62
C THR A 314 13.94 -12.42 -24.72
N ALA A 315 13.62 -12.43 -23.43
CA ALA A 315 14.05 -11.44 -22.45
C ALA A 315 15.32 -11.88 -21.67
N LYS A 316 15.97 -12.98 -22.04
CA LYS A 316 17.17 -13.48 -21.32
C LYS A 316 18.48 -12.77 -21.70
N THR A 317 18.47 -11.93 -22.75
CA THR A 317 19.61 -11.06 -23.11
C THR A 317 19.14 -9.71 -23.64
N ARG A 318 19.85 -8.63 -23.31
CA ARG A 318 19.66 -7.28 -23.83
C ARG A 318 20.90 -6.81 -24.59
N GLU A 319 20.74 -5.92 -25.56
CA GLU A 319 21.84 -5.24 -26.26
C GLU A 319 22.15 -3.90 -25.58
N ALA A 320 23.43 -3.62 -25.33
CA ALA A 320 23.90 -2.43 -24.60
C ALA A 320 24.50 -1.36 -25.54
N MET A 321 24.93 -0.21 -24.98
CA MET A 321 25.43 0.95 -25.75
C MET A 321 26.59 0.64 -26.72
N ASP A 322 27.43 -0.33 -26.39
CA ASP A 322 28.58 -0.77 -27.21
C ASP A 322 28.22 -1.89 -28.23
N GLY A 323 26.96 -2.32 -28.28
CA GLY A 323 26.51 -3.48 -29.05
C GLY A 323 26.88 -4.83 -28.43
N SER A 324 27.41 -4.85 -27.19
CA SER A 324 27.57 -6.10 -26.44
C SER A 324 26.20 -6.63 -25.99
N LYS A 325 26.14 -7.94 -25.72
CA LYS A 325 24.97 -8.57 -25.12
C LYS A 325 25.18 -8.76 -23.63
N TRP A 326 24.25 -8.24 -22.84
CA TRP A 326 24.22 -8.41 -21.39
C TRP A 326 23.21 -9.51 -21.06
N GLU A 327 23.57 -10.36 -20.11
CA GLU A 327 22.75 -11.49 -19.66
C GLU A 327 21.77 -11.02 -18.58
N LEU A 328 20.56 -11.56 -18.60
CA LEU A 328 19.59 -11.36 -17.52
C LEU A 328 20.07 -12.09 -16.25
N VAL A 329 20.28 -11.33 -15.18
CA VAL A 329 20.82 -11.84 -13.90
C VAL A 329 19.80 -11.88 -12.78
N PHE A 330 18.78 -11.03 -12.86
CA PHE A 330 17.61 -11.06 -11.98
C PHE A 330 16.35 -10.65 -12.76
N SER A 331 15.20 -11.21 -12.40
CA SER A 331 13.89 -10.74 -12.85
C SER A 331 12.81 -11.00 -11.81
N ASP A 332 11.70 -10.30 -11.91
CA ASP A 332 10.42 -10.65 -11.28
C ASP A 332 9.32 -10.31 -12.28
N GLU A 333 8.53 -11.31 -12.64
CA GLU A 333 7.47 -11.19 -13.66
C GLU A 333 6.08 -11.15 -13.02
N PHE A 334 6.00 -11.11 -11.67
CA PHE A 334 4.80 -10.93 -10.85
C PHE A 334 3.58 -11.85 -11.14
N ASN A 335 3.74 -12.89 -11.98
CA ASN A 335 2.72 -13.84 -12.44
C ASN A 335 2.05 -14.66 -11.32
N ALA A 336 2.72 -14.85 -10.18
CA ALA A 336 2.15 -15.53 -9.04
C ALA A 336 1.15 -14.61 -8.30
N GLU A 337 -0.15 -14.81 -8.56
CA GLU A 337 -1.29 -14.10 -7.94
C GLU A 337 -1.26 -14.09 -6.40
N GLY A 338 -1.69 -12.98 -5.80
CA GLY A 338 -1.93 -12.88 -4.36
C GLY A 338 -0.69 -12.89 -3.47
N ARG A 339 0.49 -12.55 -3.99
CA ARG A 339 1.70 -12.34 -3.18
C ARG A 339 1.49 -11.19 -2.22
N THR A 340 1.80 -11.42 -0.95
CA THR A 340 1.97 -10.40 0.08
C THR A 340 3.44 -10.03 0.22
N PHE A 341 3.70 -8.83 0.75
CA PHE A 341 5.03 -8.26 0.85
C PHE A 341 5.34 -7.69 2.24
N TYR A 342 4.73 -8.26 3.30
CA TYR A 342 5.14 -7.90 4.67
C TYR A 342 6.58 -8.38 4.93
N ASP A 343 7.22 -7.87 5.99
CA ASP A 343 8.62 -8.18 6.23
C ASP A 343 8.82 -9.67 6.57
N GLY A 344 9.49 -10.38 5.66
CA GLY A 344 9.70 -11.83 5.71
C GLY A 344 8.86 -12.65 4.73
N ASP A 345 7.81 -12.10 4.11
CA ASP A 345 6.93 -12.85 3.18
C ASP A 345 7.66 -13.24 1.88
N ASP A 346 8.40 -12.28 1.29
CA ASP A 346 9.04 -12.41 -0.01
C ASP A 346 10.58 -12.36 0.10
N PRO A 347 11.33 -13.22 -0.62
CA PRO A 347 12.79 -13.28 -0.51
C PRO A 347 13.53 -12.09 -1.14
N TYR A 348 12.88 -11.32 -2.03
CA TYR A 348 13.52 -10.27 -2.82
C TYR A 348 12.95 -8.86 -2.54
N TRP A 349 11.73 -8.78 -2.02
CA TRP A 349 11.02 -7.52 -1.80
C TRP A 349 10.48 -7.38 -0.37
N THR A 350 10.37 -6.15 0.14
CA THR A 350 9.55 -5.80 1.31
C THR A 350 8.76 -4.54 0.99
N ALA A 351 7.45 -4.54 1.29
CA ALA A 351 6.65 -3.33 1.36
C ALA A 351 6.76 -2.76 2.79
N PRO A 352 7.28 -1.54 2.99
CA PRO A 352 7.44 -0.97 4.32
C PRO A 352 6.12 -0.42 4.87
N ASP A 353 5.95 -0.49 6.19
CA ASP A 353 4.85 0.16 6.94
C ASP A 353 5.35 1.50 7.51
N VAL A 354 5.18 2.60 6.76
CA VAL A 354 5.93 3.85 7.01
C VAL A 354 5.26 5.12 6.45
N HIS A 355 5.44 6.24 7.13
CA HIS A 355 5.25 7.59 6.55
C HIS A 355 6.57 8.12 6.00
N TYR A 356 6.59 8.53 4.73
CA TYR A 356 7.80 9.03 4.07
C TYR A 356 8.00 10.53 4.38
N ASP A 357 8.42 10.83 5.61
CA ASP A 357 8.52 12.20 6.12
C ASP A 357 9.59 13.06 5.41
N ALA A 358 10.49 12.46 4.62
CA ALA A 358 11.48 13.19 3.81
C ALA A 358 10.81 14.13 2.79
N THR A 359 9.77 13.65 2.09
CA THR A 359 9.01 14.38 1.06
C THR A 359 7.70 14.96 1.59
N LYS A 360 7.36 14.73 2.87
CA LYS A 360 6.09 15.14 3.50
C LYS A 360 4.85 14.58 2.77
N ASP A 361 4.94 13.32 2.38
CA ASP A 361 3.87 12.51 1.79
C ASP A 361 2.58 12.59 2.65
N LEU A 362 1.41 12.59 2.00
CA LEU A 362 0.10 12.75 2.66
C LEU A 362 -0.57 11.41 3.00
N GLU A 363 0.06 10.34 2.55
CA GLU A 363 -0.31 8.94 2.66
C GLU A 363 0.62 8.18 3.62
N TRP A 364 0.09 7.09 4.16
CA TRP A 364 0.89 6.09 4.83
C TRP A 364 1.18 4.94 3.85
N TYR A 365 2.45 4.58 3.64
CA TYR A 365 2.80 3.38 2.88
C TYR A 365 2.50 2.16 3.74
N SER A 366 1.67 1.25 3.24
CA SER A 366 1.11 0.12 3.97
C SER A 366 1.33 -1.17 3.18
N PRO A 367 1.80 -2.27 3.79
CA PRO A 367 2.06 -3.51 3.05
C PRO A 367 0.81 -4.09 2.36
N ASP A 368 -0.40 -3.86 2.91
CA ASP A 368 -1.67 -4.31 2.33
C ASP A 368 -2.15 -3.50 1.09
N ALA A 369 -1.40 -2.47 0.71
CA ALA A 369 -1.59 -1.71 -0.52
C ALA A 369 -0.65 -2.16 -1.66
N SER A 370 0.27 -3.09 -1.38
CA SER A 370 1.18 -3.73 -2.35
C SER A 370 0.82 -5.23 -2.47
N THR A 371 0.38 -5.68 -3.65
CA THR A 371 0.01 -7.10 -3.89
C THR A 371 0.12 -7.46 -5.37
N THR A 372 0.23 -8.73 -5.73
CA THR A 372 0.11 -9.16 -7.14
C THR A 372 -1.33 -9.54 -7.51
N VAL A 373 -1.80 -9.04 -8.65
CA VAL A 373 -3.14 -9.29 -9.22
C VAL A 373 -3.08 -9.28 -10.75
N ASN A 374 -3.72 -10.24 -11.41
CA ASN A 374 -3.75 -10.41 -12.88
C ASN A 374 -2.35 -10.44 -13.53
N GLY A 375 -1.41 -11.13 -12.89
CA GLY A 375 0.00 -11.23 -13.31
C GLY A 375 0.81 -9.94 -13.20
N THR A 376 0.38 -8.98 -12.38
CA THR A 376 1.06 -7.69 -12.20
C THR A 376 1.19 -7.34 -10.73
N LEU A 377 2.29 -6.71 -10.32
CA LEU A 377 2.39 -6.02 -9.04
C LEU A 377 1.51 -4.76 -9.10
N GLN A 378 0.60 -4.60 -8.14
CA GLN A 378 -0.25 -3.43 -8.00
C GLN A 378 0.11 -2.66 -6.72
N LEU A 379 0.40 -1.38 -6.88
CA LEU A 379 0.57 -0.40 -5.82
C LEU A 379 -0.67 0.51 -5.82
N ARG A 380 -1.61 0.24 -4.91
CA ARG A 380 -2.91 0.93 -4.85
C ARG A 380 -2.85 2.11 -3.88
N MET A 381 -3.24 3.30 -4.33
CA MET A 381 -3.48 4.45 -3.47
C MET A 381 -4.98 4.58 -3.15
N ASP A 382 -5.30 4.59 -1.86
CA ASP A 382 -6.65 4.69 -1.31
C ASP A 382 -6.86 6.03 -0.57
N ALA A 383 -8.04 6.63 -0.68
CA ALA A 383 -8.52 7.68 0.23
C ALA A 383 -8.97 7.07 1.57
N PHE A 384 -8.05 6.39 2.25
CA PHE A 384 -8.27 5.61 3.46
C PHE A 384 -7.49 6.20 4.63
N LYS A 385 -8.17 6.49 5.73
CA LYS A 385 -7.56 7.10 6.92
C LYS A 385 -6.67 6.09 7.66
N ASN A 386 -5.35 6.19 7.50
CA ASN A 386 -4.37 5.31 8.13
C ASN A 386 -3.38 6.10 9.00
N HIS A 387 -3.00 5.56 10.16
CA HIS A 387 -1.99 6.14 11.09
C HIS A 387 -2.07 7.66 11.38
N GLY A 388 -3.25 8.26 11.26
CA GLY A 388 -3.48 9.70 11.45
C GLY A 388 -3.52 10.53 10.16
N LEU A 389 -2.99 9.99 9.07
CA LEU A 389 -3.10 10.52 7.70
C LEU A 389 -4.44 10.14 7.05
N TYR A 390 -4.74 10.72 5.88
CA TYR A 390 -6.01 10.56 5.17
C TYR A 390 -5.94 9.64 3.95
N TYR A 391 -4.74 9.25 3.56
CA TYR A 391 -4.46 8.40 2.40
C TYR A 391 -3.59 7.22 2.81
N ARG A 392 -3.61 6.17 1.99
CA ARG A 392 -2.77 4.99 2.10
C ARG A 392 -2.24 4.65 0.71
N SER A 393 -1.00 4.17 0.59
CA SER A 393 -0.45 3.73 -0.70
C SER A 393 0.50 2.53 -0.58
N GLY A 394 0.88 1.97 -1.73
CA GLY A 394 1.87 0.91 -1.86
C GLY A 394 3.27 1.46 -2.16
N MET A 395 4.26 0.93 -1.45
CA MET A 395 5.68 1.00 -1.80
C MET A 395 6.24 -0.43 -1.77
N LEU A 396 7.26 -0.70 -2.57
CA LEU A 396 8.02 -1.94 -2.57
C LEU A 396 9.52 -1.61 -2.68
N GLN A 397 10.33 -2.21 -1.81
CA GLN A 397 11.78 -2.02 -1.73
C GLN A 397 12.49 -3.37 -1.92
N SER A 398 13.58 -3.40 -2.69
CA SER A 398 14.54 -4.52 -2.68
C SER A 398 15.71 -4.30 -1.72
N TRP A 399 15.64 -3.26 -0.88
CA TRP A 399 16.67 -2.84 0.07
C TRP A 399 17.16 -4.02 0.93
N ASN A 400 18.48 -4.19 0.97
CA ASN A 400 19.20 -5.26 1.64
C ASN A 400 18.75 -6.70 1.28
N LYS A 401 18.07 -6.88 0.12
CA LYS A 401 17.66 -8.18 -0.44
C LYS A 401 18.23 -8.43 -1.83
N VAL A 402 18.00 -7.50 -2.77
CA VAL A 402 18.53 -7.55 -4.14
C VAL A 402 19.09 -6.19 -4.50
N CYS A 403 20.40 -6.15 -4.78
CA CYS A 403 21.10 -4.94 -5.20
C CYS A 403 22.08 -5.23 -6.35
N PHE A 404 22.43 -4.20 -7.11
CA PHE A 404 23.32 -4.29 -8.28
C PHE A 404 24.23 -3.05 -8.36
N THR A 405 25.51 -3.24 -8.73
CA THR A 405 26.50 -2.14 -8.77
C THR A 405 26.70 -1.50 -10.14
N GLN A 406 26.21 -2.14 -11.20
CA GLN A 406 26.14 -1.67 -12.58
C GLN A 406 25.21 -2.59 -13.39
N GLY A 407 24.87 -2.20 -14.62
CA GLY A 407 24.01 -2.97 -15.51
C GLY A 407 22.82 -2.16 -16.02
N ALA A 408 21.82 -2.85 -16.57
CA ALA A 408 20.57 -2.24 -17.01
C ALA A 408 19.41 -2.74 -16.13
N LEU A 409 18.67 -1.80 -15.55
CA LEU A 409 17.41 -2.04 -14.85
C LEU A 409 16.27 -1.65 -15.78
N GLU A 410 15.37 -2.59 -16.04
CA GLU A 410 14.26 -2.47 -16.98
C GLU A 410 12.95 -2.83 -16.27
N ILE A 411 11.97 -1.92 -16.32
CA ILE A 411 10.71 -2.03 -15.58
C ILE A 411 9.56 -1.76 -16.55
N SER A 412 8.56 -2.63 -16.57
CA SER A 412 7.35 -2.45 -17.38
C SER A 412 6.19 -2.02 -16.49
N ALA A 413 5.65 -0.83 -16.72
CA ALA A 413 4.67 -0.21 -15.84
C ALA A 413 3.51 0.45 -16.60
N ASN A 414 2.31 0.40 -16.00
CA ASN A 414 1.16 1.24 -16.32
C ASN A 414 0.99 2.25 -15.18
N LEU A 415 0.98 3.54 -15.52
CA LEU A 415 1.01 4.64 -14.55
C LEU A 415 -0.42 4.99 -14.07
N PRO A 416 -0.60 5.44 -12.81
CA PRO A 416 -1.93 5.62 -12.21
C PRO A 416 -2.71 6.79 -12.80
N ASN A 417 -4.04 6.75 -12.63
CA ASN A 417 -5.00 7.80 -13.03
C ASN A 417 -4.90 8.16 -14.53
N TYR A 418 -5.25 9.41 -14.91
CA TYR A 418 -4.95 10.01 -16.21
C TYR A 418 -3.64 10.81 -16.13
N GLY A 419 -2.68 10.59 -17.03
CA GLY A 419 -1.39 11.30 -17.03
C GLY A 419 -1.42 12.83 -17.21
N ARG A 420 -2.59 13.41 -17.51
CA ARG A 420 -2.80 14.87 -17.56
C ARG A 420 -3.20 15.48 -16.21
N VAL A 421 -3.35 14.67 -15.15
CA VAL A 421 -3.79 15.10 -13.82
C VAL A 421 -2.58 15.13 -12.89
N SER A 422 -2.24 16.33 -12.43
CA SER A 422 -1.10 16.54 -11.53
C SER A 422 -1.44 16.22 -10.08
N GLY A 423 -0.47 15.69 -9.33
CA GLY A 423 -0.57 15.45 -7.89
C GLY A 423 -0.07 14.07 -7.44
N LEU A 424 -0.22 13.05 -8.28
CA LEU A 424 0.35 11.72 -8.04
C LEU A 424 1.82 11.68 -8.49
N TRP A 425 2.66 10.99 -7.73
CA TRP A 425 4.08 10.79 -7.98
C TRP A 425 4.37 9.28 -8.04
N PRO A 426 4.14 8.61 -9.18
CA PRO A 426 4.58 7.23 -9.39
C PRO A 426 6.10 7.22 -9.59
N GLY A 427 6.82 6.57 -8.68
CA GLY A 427 8.27 6.48 -8.64
C GLY A 427 8.77 5.09 -9.03
N LEU A 428 9.72 5.05 -9.96
CA LEU A 428 10.54 3.91 -10.34
C LEU A 428 12.01 4.33 -10.24
N TRP A 429 12.69 3.97 -9.14
CA TRP A 429 13.99 4.56 -8.82
C TRP A 429 14.88 3.60 -8.02
N THR A 430 16.11 4.03 -7.75
CA THR A 430 17.12 3.22 -7.06
C THR A 430 17.95 4.05 -6.09
N MET A 431 18.33 3.47 -4.94
CA MET A 431 19.19 4.10 -3.92
C MET A 431 20.28 3.14 -3.45
N GLY A 432 21.50 3.64 -3.26
CA GLY A 432 22.62 2.87 -2.68
C GLY A 432 22.33 2.34 -1.27
N ASN A 433 22.59 1.05 -1.03
CA ASN A 433 22.09 0.27 0.13
C ASN A 433 22.46 0.81 1.52
N LEU A 434 23.45 1.71 1.65
CA LEU A 434 23.82 2.37 2.90
C LEU A 434 22.79 3.39 3.39
N GLY A 435 21.83 3.79 2.55
CA GLY A 435 20.60 4.47 2.96
C GLY A 435 19.41 3.54 2.79
N ARG A 436 18.41 3.64 3.69
CA ARG A 436 17.11 2.99 3.51
C ARG A 436 16.02 4.02 3.25
N PRO A 437 15.33 3.96 2.10
CA PRO A 437 14.21 4.86 1.77
C PRO A 437 13.14 4.86 2.87
N GLY A 438 12.79 6.05 3.35
CA GLY A 438 11.84 6.26 4.46
C GLY A 438 12.47 6.33 5.86
N TYR A 439 13.78 6.08 6.01
CA TYR A 439 14.45 6.04 7.32
C TYR A 439 15.54 7.11 7.38
N LEU A 440 15.14 8.35 7.71
CA LEU A 440 15.98 9.56 7.62
C LEU A 440 17.31 9.48 8.39
N ALA A 441 17.33 8.85 9.57
CA ALA A 441 18.57 8.61 10.31
C ALA A 441 19.62 7.81 9.49
N SER A 442 19.20 6.82 8.70
CA SER A 442 20.13 6.06 7.84
C SER A 442 20.73 6.92 6.73
N THR A 443 19.88 7.67 6.01
CA THR A 443 20.26 8.45 4.82
C THR A 443 21.07 9.70 5.15
N GLN A 444 20.97 10.23 6.38
CA GLN A 444 21.70 11.42 6.81
C GLN A 444 23.22 11.30 6.55
N GLY A 445 23.73 12.21 5.71
CA GLY A 445 25.15 12.30 5.36
C GLY A 445 25.67 11.20 4.43
N VAL A 446 24.83 10.30 3.93
CA VAL A 446 25.18 9.34 2.86
C VAL A 446 24.40 9.62 1.58
N TRP A 447 23.13 9.99 1.68
CA TRP A 447 22.35 10.45 0.53
C TRP A 447 22.59 11.96 0.27
N PRO A 448 22.70 12.43 -0.99
CA PRO A 448 22.85 11.67 -2.25
C PRO A 448 24.34 11.60 -2.68
N TYR A 449 25.27 11.33 -1.76
CA TYR A 449 26.71 11.40 -2.05
C TYR A 449 27.20 10.28 -2.97
N SER A 450 27.95 10.65 -4.01
CA SER A 450 28.75 9.73 -4.85
C SER A 450 30.15 10.31 -5.06
N TYR A 451 30.98 10.25 -4.02
CA TYR A 451 32.14 11.12 -3.89
C TYR A 451 33.35 10.45 -3.24
N GLU A 452 34.50 10.52 -3.92
CA GLU A 452 35.77 9.89 -3.56
C GLU A 452 36.89 10.92 -3.28
N SER A 453 36.56 12.20 -3.02
CA SER A 453 37.54 13.27 -2.75
C SER A 453 37.50 13.77 -1.30
N CYS A 454 38.59 14.41 -0.83
CA CYS A 454 38.73 14.90 0.55
C CYS A 454 39.03 16.42 0.53
N ASP A 455 37.97 17.21 0.37
CA ASP A 455 38.01 18.66 0.17
C ASP A 455 36.76 19.32 0.80
N ALA A 456 36.31 20.47 0.27
CA ALA A 456 35.12 21.14 0.78
C ALA A 456 33.83 20.32 0.60
N GLY A 457 33.76 19.41 -0.38
CA GLY A 457 32.55 18.64 -0.69
C GLY A 457 32.06 17.75 0.46
N ILE A 458 32.98 17.24 1.29
CA ILE A 458 32.66 16.33 2.40
C ILE A 458 32.29 17.05 3.71
N THR A 459 32.34 18.38 3.74
CA THR A 459 32.11 19.16 4.98
C THR A 459 30.68 19.69 5.06
N PRO A 460 30.19 20.04 6.26
CA PRO A 460 28.88 20.67 6.42
C PRO A 460 28.71 21.89 5.50
N ASN A 461 27.57 21.97 4.82
CA ASN A 461 27.22 23.02 3.85
C ASN A 461 28.28 23.25 2.75
N GLN A 462 29.07 22.24 2.40
CA GLN A 462 30.22 22.35 1.48
C GLN A 462 31.24 23.44 1.88
N SER A 463 31.37 23.73 3.18
CA SER A 463 32.11 24.86 3.75
C SER A 463 31.65 26.25 3.28
N SER A 464 30.46 26.40 2.67
CA SER A 464 29.96 27.69 2.17
C SER A 464 28.86 28.32 3.04
N PRO A 465 28.88 29.65 3.27
CA PRO A 465 27.85 30.36 4.02
C PRO A 465 26.73 30.96 3.14
N ASP A 466 26.79 30.77 1.82
CA ASP A 466 25.79 31.25 0.85
C ASP A 466 24.47 30.47 0.89
N GLY A 467 24.51 29.23 1.37
CA GLY A 467 23.39 28.29 1.37
C GLY A 467 23.31 27.37 0.16
N ILE A 468 24.42 27.19 -0.59
CA ILE A 468 24.51 26.22 -1.69
C ILE A 468 24.10 24.80 -1.26
N SER A 469 24.42 24.39 -0.03
CA SER A 469 24.03 23.09 0.49
C SER A 469 23.69 23.18 1.96
N TYR A 470 22.66 22.46 2.39
CA TYR A 470 22.30 22.22 3.80
C TYR A 470 22.62 20.78 4.23
N LEU A 471 23.43 20.04 3.45
CA LEU A 471 23.92 18.72 3.82
C LEU A 471 24.90 18.79 5.00
N PRO A 472 24.88 17.81 5.93
CA PRO A 472 25.77 17.78 7.10
C PRO A 472 27.23 17.42 6.78
N GLY A 473 27.58 17.26 5.50
CA GLY A 473 28.83 16.65 5.05
C GLY A 473 28.68 15.15 4.79
N GLN A 474 29.71 14.53 4.20
CA GLN A 474 29.73 13.10 3.90
C GLN A 474 30.10 12.32 5.17
N LYS A 475 29.14 11.59 5.73
CA LYS A 475 29.26 10.75 6.93
C LYS A 475 30.37 9.70 6.78
N LEU A 476 30.47 9.12 5.59
CA LEU A 476 31.41 8.06 5.24
C LEU A 476 32.41 8.54 4.18
N SER A 477 33.18 9.55 4.55
CA SER A 477 34.17 10.18 3.66
C SER A 477 35.42 9.32 3.44
N ILE A 478 36.06 9.46 2.26
CA ILE A 478 37.30 8.74 1.93
C ILE A 478 38.43 8.94 2.96
N CYS A 479 38.41 10.08 3.67
CA CYS A 479 39.42 10.50 4.63
C CYS A 479 38.92 10.54 6.09
N THR A 480 37.99 9.63 6.42
CA THR A 480 37.55 9.33 7.79
C THR A 480 38.74 8.93 8.69
N CYS A 481 38.76 9.42 9.93
CA CYS A 481 39.88 9.26 10.87
C CYS A 481 40.12 7.79 11.26
N ASP A 482 41.33 7.48 11.72
CA ASP A 482 41.63 6.20 12.35
C ASP A 482 40.84 6.00 13.65
N GLY A 483 40.05 4.92 13.71
CA GLY A 483 39.26 4.55 14.89
C GLY A 483 37.86 5.16 14.97
N GLU A 484 37.43 5.95 13.98
CA GLU A 484 36.03 6.31 13.80
C GLU A 484 35.30 5.22 12.97
N ASP A 485 33.97 5.23 12.98
CA ASP A 485 33.13 4.27 12.28
C ASP A 485 33.16 4.43 10.75
N HIS A 486 33.33 3.33 10.01
CA HIS A 486 33.33 3.29 8.54
C HIS A 486 33.31 1.83 8.00
N PRO A 487 32.54 1.50 6.93
CA PRO A 487 32.52 0.13 6.39
C PRO A 487 33.86 -0.31 5.75
N ASN A 488 34.46 0.56 4.93
CA ASN A 488 35.72 0.29 4.21
C ASN A 488 36.61 1.55 4.17
N GLN A 489 37.20 1.92 5.33
CA GLN A 489 37.99 3.16 5.48
C GLN A 489 39.07 3.29 4.38
N GLY A 490 39.06 4.42 3.67
CA GLY A 490 39.91 4.68 2.49
C GLY A 490 39.18 4.67 1.16
N VAL A 491 37.87 4.38 1.15
CA VAL A 491 36.93 4.58 0.02
C VAL A 491 35.89 5.61 0.46
N GLY A 492 35.47 6.50 -0.43
CA GLY A 492 34.35 7.41 -0.15
C GLY A 492 33.02 6.72 -0.44
N ARG A 493 32.07 6.78 0.50
CA ARG A 493 30.82 6.01 0.47
C ARG A 493 29.59 6.90 0.58
N GLY A 494 28.45 6.38 0.13
CA GLY A 494 27.19 7.11 0.15
C GLY A 494 25.97 6.25 -0.19
N ALA A 495 24.89 6.94 -0.49
CA ALA A 495 23.62 6.39 -0.94
C ALA A 495 23.08 7.31 -2.06
N PRO A 496 23.75 7.37 -3.23
CA PRO A 496 23.26 8.15 -4.36
C PRO A 496 21.99 7.52 -4.93
N GLU A 497 21.30 8.27 -5.78
CA GLU A 497 19.95 7.96 -6.24
C GLU A 497 19.85 8.13 -7.76
N ILE A 498 19.29 7.13 -8.44
CA ILE A 498 19.12 7.10 -9.90
C ILE A 498 17.66 6.74 -10.21
N ASP A 499 16.98 7.66 -10.88
CA ASP A 499 15.54 7.65 -11.10
C ASP A 499 15.26 7.16 -12.53
N VAL A 500 14.64 5.97 -12.64
CA VAL A 500 14.26 5.38 -13.94
C VAL A 500 13.08 6.14 -14.53
N LEU A 501 12.12 6.51 -13.68
CA LEU A 501 11.00 7.39 -13.94
C LEU A 501 10.48 7.96 -12.63
N GLU A 502 10.28 9.27 -12.58
CA GLU A 502 9.29 9.91 -11.71
C GLU A 502 8.18 10.46 -12.61
N GLY A 503 6.92 10.11 -12.35
CA GLY A 503 5.80 10.62 -13.13
C GLY A 503 5.38 12.02 -12.71
N GLU A 504 5.42 12.96 -13.66
CA GLU A 504 4.94 14.34 -13.51
C GLU A 504 3.90 14.69 -14.61
N THR A 505 3.45 15.95 -14.65
CA THR A 505 2.53 16.47 -15.67
C THR A 505 3.01 17.81 -16.23
N ASP A 506 3.16 17.92 -17.55
CA ASP A 506 3.28 19.23 -18.19
C ASP A 506 1.89 19.90 -18.17
N THR A 507 1.73 20.90 -17.31
CA THR A 507 0.49 21.64 -17.09
C THR A 507 0.15 22.65 -18.20
N LYS A 508 1.03 22.87 -19.18
CA LYS A 508 0.82 23.74 -20.36
C LYS A 508 0.33 22.94 -21.56
N ILE A 509 0.89 21.75 -21.77
CA ILE A 509 0.54 20.82 -22.85
C ILE A 509 -0.64 19.93 -22.44
N GLY A 510 -0.77 19.61 -21.14
CA GLY A 510 -1.83 18.76 -20.60
C GLY A 510 -1.56 17.27 -20.82
N VAL A 511 -0.30 16.84 -20.63
CA VAL A 511 0.17 15.46 -20.80
C VAL A 511 1.14 15.06 -19.70
N GLY A 512 1.29 13.76 -19.48
CA GLY A 512 2.25 13.23 -18.51
C GLY A 512 3.68 13.28 -19.05
N ILE A 513 4.64 13.43 -18.16
CA ILE A 513 6.07 13.39 -18.46
C ILE A 513 6.78 12.48 -17.46
N ALA A 514 7.88 11.86 -17.86
CA ALA A 514 8.81 11.22 -16.95
C ALA A 514 9.96 12.19 -16.65
N SER A 515 10.16 12.59 -15.38
CA SER A 515 11.50 12.99 -14.94
C SER A 515 12.36 11.72 -14.90
N GLN A 516 13.55 11.83 -15.46
CA GLN A 516 14.55 10.78 -15.54
C GLN A 516 15.85 11.43 -15.04
N SER A 517 16.45 10.90 -13.98
CA SER A 517 17.26 11.74 -13.08
C SER A 517 18.38 10.99 -12.36
N LEU A 518 19.42 11.74 -12.01
CA LEU A 518 20.51 11.35 -11.11
C LEU A 518 20.58 12.42 -10.00
N GLN A 519 20.33 12.02 -8.75
CA GLN A 519 20.59 12.88 -7.59
C GLN A 519 22.04 12.70 -7.14
N ILE A 520 22.73 13.82 -6.87
CA ILE A 520 24.15 13.79 -6.53
C ILE A 520 24.54 14.85 -5.49
N ALA A 521 25.52 14.48 -4.66
CA ALA A 521 26.27 15.38 -3.78
C ALA A 521 27.77 15.06 -3.85
N PRO A 522 28.66 16.06 -3.69
CA PRO A 522 28.36 17.48 -3.49
C PRO A 522 27.81 18.17 -4.76
N PHE A 523 27.33 19.40 -4.62
CA PHE A 523 26.77 20.18 -5.73
C PHE A 523 27.86 21.08 -6.33
N ASP A 524 27.85 21.28 -7.65
CA ASP A 524 28.67 22.33 -8.28
C ASP A 524 28.06 23.73 -8.08
N ILE A 525 28.81 24.78 -8.43
CA ILE A 525 28.49 26.18 -8.07
C ILE A 525 27.16 26.66 -8.70
N TRP A 526 26.69 26.03 -9.77
CA TRP A 526 25.51 26.47 -10.52
C TRP A 526 24.39 25.43 -10.58
N TYR A 527 24.56 24.28 -9.92
CA TYR A 527 23.74 23.08 -10.11
C TYR A 527 23.72 22.58 -11.57
N MET A 528 24.76 22.88 -12.36
CA MET A 528 24.84 22.59 -13.80
C MET A 528 26.00 21.62 -14.10
N PRO A 529 25.72 20.39 -14.58
CA PRO A 529 26.76 19.48 -15.09
C PRO A 529 27.38 20.04 -16.37
N ASP A 530 28.51 19.46 -16.81
CA ASP A 530 29.06 19.76 -18.12
C ASP A 530 28.23 19.09 -19.24
N TYR A 531 27.38 19.91 -19.87
CA TYR A 531 26.50 19.50 -20.97
C TYR A 531 27.24 19.09 -22.25
N ASP A 532 28.55 19.39 -22.42
CA ASP A 532 29.34 18.85 -23.54
C ASP A 532 29.52 17.32 -23.41
N PHE A 533 29.20 16.73 -22.25
CA PHE A 533 29.22 15.29 -21.98
C PHE A 533 27.81 14.69 -21.70
N ILE A 534 26.75 15.38 -22.12
CA ILE A 534 25.35 14.88 -22.06
C ILE A 534 24.77 14.78 -23.47
N GLU A 535 24.31 13.58 -23.84
CA GLU A 535 23.69 13.31 -25.15
C GLU A 535 22.17 13.19 -24.99
N VAL A 536 21.38 14.04 -25.66
CA VAL A 536 19.91 13.91 -25.75
C VAL A 536 19.55 13.41 -27.15
N TYR A 537 18.97 12.21 -27.25
CA TYR A 537 18.74 11.55 -28.54
C TYR A 537 17.59 12.14 -29.35
N ASN A 538 16.57 12.72 -28.69
CA ASN A 538 15.43 13.32 -29.38
C ASN A 538 14.86 14.55 -28.65
N PHE A 539 15.33 15.73 -29.04
CA PHE A 539 14.84 17.04 -28.59
C PHE A 539 13.36 17.34 -28.94
N THR A 540 12.66 16.48 -29.69
CA THR A 540 11.20 16.63 -29.92
C THR A 540 10.33 15.95 -28.86
N THR A 541 10.89 15.05 -28.04
CA THR A 541 10.19 14.37 -26.95
C THR A 541 10.84 14.55 -25.59
N THR A 542 12.15 14.81 -25.55
CA THR A 542 12.97 14.90 -24.34
C THR A 542 13.68 16.25 -24.28
N THR A 543 13.75 16.86 -23.09
CA THR A 543 14.54 18.07 -22.83
C THR A 543 15.15 18.01 -21.44
N MET A 544 16.27 18.72 -21.21
CA MET A 544 16.81 18.85 -19.86
C MET A 544 15.81 19.56 -18.95
N ASN A 545 15.68 19.09 -17.71
CA ASN A 545 14.74 19.65 -16.74
C ASN A 545 15.19 21.07 -16.32
N THR A 546 14.23 21.94 -16.02
CA THR A 546 14.50 23.27 -15.45
C THR A 546 14.66 23.23 -13.92
N TYR A 547 14.24 22.14 -13.27
CA TYR A 547 14.63 21.83 -11.91
C TYR A 547 16.00 21.16 -11.91
N ALA A 548 16.96 21.74 -11.19
CA ALA A 548 18.35 21.29 -11.10
C ALA A 548 18.73 20.79 -9.70
N GLY A 549 17.76 20.69 -8.77
CA GLY A 549 17.98 20.33 -7.37
C GLY A 549 17.54 21.41 -6.38
N GLY A 550 17.94 21.24 -5.13
CA GLY A 550 17.54 22.06 -3.99
C GLY A 550 18.56 22.01 -2.84
N PRO A 551 18.18 22.34 -1.59
CA PRO A 551 19.13 22.45 -0.48
C PRO A 551 19.80 21.12 -0.06
N PHE A 552 19.26 19.97 -0.48
CA PHE A 552 19.74 18.64 -0.09
C PHE A 552 20.19 17.74 -1.26
N GLN A 553 19.98 18.15 -2.52
CA GLN A 553 20.40 17.39 -3.71
C GLN A 553 20.76 18.34 -4.86
N GLN A 554 21.73 17.98 -5.70
CA GLN A 554 21.76 18.42 -7.10
C GLN A 554 21.09 17.33 -7.94
N ALA A 555 20.17 17.73 -8.83
CA ALA A 555 19.43 16.82 -9.70
C ALA A 555 19.87 17.02 -11.16
N VAL A 556 20.50 16.01 -11.76
CA VAL A 556 20.79 16.01 -13.21
C VAL A 556 19.66 15.27 -13.93
N SER A 557 18.55 16.00 -14.13
CA SER A 557 17.30 15.48 -14.67
C SER A 557 17.06 15.90 -16.14
N ALA A 558 16.46 15.00 -16.92
CA ALA A 558 15.79 15.29 -18.18
C ALA A 558 14.33 14.83 -18.11
N VAL A 559 13.43 15.58 -18.74
CA VAL A 559 12.00 15.25 -18.81
C VAL A 559 11.62 14.76 -20.20
N SER A 560 10.93 13.62 -20.27
CA SER A 560 10.47 12.98 -21.51
C SER A 560 8.94 12.89 -21.56
N THR A 561 8.35 13.34 -22.67
CA THR A 561 6.89 13.35 -22.87
C THR A 561 6.34 11.94 -23.04
N LEU A 562 5.26 11.61 -22.31
CA LEU A 562 4.65 10.28 -22.27
C LEU A 562 3.34 10.21 -23.07
N ASN A 563 3.03 9.01 -23.59
CA ASN A 563 1.77 8.75 -24.28
C ASN A 563 0.63 8.53 -23.28
N VAL A 564 -0.55 9.07 -23.58
CA VAL A 564 -1.76 8.99 -22.74
C VAL A 564 -2.31 7.57 -22.57
N THR A 565 -1.91 6.63 -23.44
CA THR A 565 -2.31 5.22 -23.37
C THR A 565 -1.59 4.42 -22.28
N TRP A 566 -0.46 4.92 -21.77
CA TRP A 566 0.37 4.26 -20.76
C TRP A 566 -0.11 4.46 -19.32
N TYR A 567 -1.35 4.93 -19.18
CA TYR A 567 -1.98 5.32 -17.93
C TYR A 567 -3.22 4.45 -17.64
N GLU A 568 -3.56 4.29 -16.37
CA GLU A 568 -4.68 3.50 -15.84
C GLU A 568 -6.00 3.94 -16.48
N PHE A 569 -6.23 5.26 -16.57
CA PHE A 569 -7.41 5.85 -17.17
C PHE A 569 -7.06 6.63 -18.45
N GLY A 570 -7.82 6.36 -19.52
CA GLY A 570 -7.67 7.03 -20.81
C GLY A 570 -8.55 6.42 -21.88
N GLU A 571 -8.74 7.14 -22.99
CA GLU A 571 -9.19 6.48 -24.23
C GLU A 571 -8.03 5.61 -24.72
N TYR A 572 -8.22 4.29 -24.78
CA TYR A 572 -7.15 3.30 -24.94
C TYR A 572 -6.07 3.34 -23.83
N GLY A 573 -6.46 3.66 -22.59
CA GLY A 573 -5.61 3.44 -21.41
C GLY A 573 -5.38 1.96 -21.10
N GLY A 574 -4.56 1.69 -20.06
CA GLY A 574 -4.24 0.36 -19.57
C GLY A 574 -3.08 -0.35 -20.29
N TYR A 575 -2.32 0.32 -21.15
CA TYR A 575 -1.11 -0.25 -21.73
C TYR A 575 0.08 -0.11 -20.78
N PHE A 576 0.88 -1.17 -20.69
CA PHE A 576 2.18 -1.13 -20.03
C PHE A 576 3.22 -0.51 -20.96
N GLN A 577 4.15 0.22 -20.35
CA GLN A 577 5.29 0.81 -21.03
C GLN A 577 6.58 0.45 -20.29
N LYS A 578 7.59 0.05 -21.05
CA LYS A 578 8.95 -0.17 -20.58
C LYS A 578 9.64 1.17 -20.29
N TYR A 579 10.24 1.27 -19.12
CA TYR A 579 11.16 2.32 -18.68
C TYR A 579 12.46 1.66 -18.23
N ALA A 580 13.62 2.26 -18.50
CA ALA A 580 14.89 1.65 -18.12
C ALA A 580 16.02 2.65 -17.89
N ILE A 581 16.98 2.22 -17.07
CA ILE A 581 18.34 2.76 -17.02
C ILE A 581 19.34 1.71 -17.50
N GLU A 582 20.48 2.15 -17.99
CA GLU A 582 21.64 1.35 -18.37
C GLU A 582 22.88 2.11 -17.94
N TYR A 583 23.67 1.56 -17.02
CA TYR A 583 24.84 2.25 -16.50
C TYR A 583 26.05 1.34 -16.28
N LEU A 584 27.24 1.94 -16.45
CA LEU A 584 28.53 1.36 -16.08
C LEU A 584 29.26 2.34 -15.17
N ASN A 585 29.89 1.83 -14.11
CA ASN A 585 30.45 2.61 -13.02
C ASN A 585 31.96 2.92 -13.16
N ASP A 586 32.50 2.77 -14.37
CA ASP A 586 33.90 3.05 -14.70
C ASP A 586 34.24 4.54 -14.58
N ASP A 587 35.42 4.85 -14.02
CA ASP A 587 35.82 6.22 -13.67
C ASP A 587 36.12 7.13 -14.88
N ASP A 588 36.44 6.56 -16.05
CA ASP A 588 36.84 7.31 -17.26
C ASP A 588 35.81 7.19 -18.41
N ASN A 589 35.10 6.07 -18.48
CA ASN A 589 34.21 5.68 -19.57
C ASN A 589 32.79 5.32 -19.09
N GLY A 590 32.53 5.43 -17.79
CA GLY A 590 31.20 5.21 -17.22
C GLY A 590 30.15 6.18 -17.77
N TYR A 591 28.90 5.76 -17.70
CA TYR A 591 27.73 6.51 -18.14
C TYR A 591 26.50 5.99 -17.42
N ILE A 592 25.43 6.78 -17.42
CA ILE A 592 24.06 6.34 -17.20
C ILE A 592 23.23 6.78 -18.41
N ARG A 593 22.42 5.88 -18.96
CA ARG A 593 21.57 6.09 -20.14
C ARG A 593 20.14 5.69 -19.82
N TRP A 594 19.19 6.59 -20.06
CA TRP A 594 17.76 6.40 -19.78
C TRP A 594 16.98 6.05 -21.03
N PHE A 595 15.82 5.41 -20.86
CA PHE A 595 14.97 4.91 -21.93
C PHE A 595 13.49 5.12 -21.64
N VAL A 596 12.72 5.30 -22.72
CA VAL A 596 11.27 5.08 -22.77
C VAL A 596 11.02 4.13 -23.95
N GLY A 597 10.66 2.89 -23.63
CA GLY A 597 10.65 1.78 -24.57
C GLY A 597 12.06 1.31 -24.92
N ASP A 598 12.26 0.88 -26.16
CA ASP A 598 13.58 0.49 -26.68
C ASP A 598 14.39 1.69 -27.22
N THR A 599 13.87 2.91 -27.08
CA THR A 599 14.54 4.15 -27.52
C THR A 599 15.18 4.84 -26.31
N PRO A 600 16.49 5.15 -26.34
CA PRO A 600 17.12 5.92 -25.29
C PRO A 600 16.66 7.39 -25.37
N THR A 601 16.46 8.03 -24.21
CA THR A 601 16.02 9.43 -24.10
C THR A 601 17.20 10.38 -23.98
N TYR A 602 18.08 10.12 -23.01
CA TYR A 602 19.36 10.82 -22.85
C TYR A 602 20.43 9.95 -22.15
N THR A 603 21.68 10.38 -22.25
CA THR A 603 22.86 9.78 -21.61
C THR A 603 23.67 10.85 -20.87
N ILE A 604 24.06 10.57 -19.63
CA ILE A 604 25.11 11.30 -18.90
C ILE A 604 26.38 10.45 -18.94
N HIS A 605 27.48 10.98 -19.49
CA HIS A 605 28.79 10.35 -19.34
C HIS A 605 29.47 10.81 -18.04
N ALA A 606 30.32 9.99 -17.44
CA ALA A 606 31.03 10.30 -16.18
C ALA A 606 31.79 11.65 -16.19
N LYS A 607 32.18 12.12 -17.38
CA LYS A 607 32.86 13.41 -17.61
C LYS A 607 31.95 14.63 -17.42
N ALA A 608 30.63 14.49 -17.49
CA ALA A 608 29.67 15.56 -17.16
C ALA A 608 29.72 15.97 -15.67
N LEU A 609 30.30 15.10 -14.83
CA LEU A 609 30.35 15.22 -13.37
C LEU A 609 31.78 15.53 -12.87
N HIS A 610 32.58 16.17 -13.74
CA HIS A 610 33.96 16.54 -13.45
C HIS A 610 34.09 17.55 -12.28
N PRO A 611 35.31 17.76 -11.74
CA PRO A 611 35.58 18.74 -10.69
C PRO A 611 35.18 20.16 -11.12
N ASP A 612 34.47 20.88 -10.26
CA ASP A 612 34.19 22.31 -10.41
C ASP A 612 34.46 23.05 -9.09
N GLY A 613 34.84 24.33 -9.18
CA GLY A 613 34.98 25.20 -8.02
C GLY A 613 35.93 24.67 -6.94
N ASN A 614 35.36 24.18 -5.85
CA ASN A 614 36.06 23.63 -4.68
C ASN A 614 35.78 22.13 -4.44
N ILE A 615 35.21 21.42 -5.42
CA ILE A 615 34.86 20.00 -5.34
C ILE A 615 35.57 19.18 -6.43
N GLY A 616 35.96 17.95 -6.08
CA GLY A 616 36.54 16.95 -6.96
C GLY A 616 35.52 16.18 -7.81
N TRP A 617 35.91 14.99 -8.26
CA TRP A 617 35.07 14.13 -9.11
C TRP A 617 33.86 13.59 -8.35
N ARG A 618 32.67 13.78 -8.93
CA ARG A 618 31.41 13.16 -8.51
C ARG A 618 31.20 11.94 -9.40
N ARG A 619 31.38 10.73 -8.87
CA ARG A 619 31.46 9.51 -9.72
C ARG A 619 30.08 8.96 -10.07
N ILE A 620 30.01 8.19 -11.16
CA ILE A 620 28.89 7.25 -11.37
C ILE A 620 28.94 6.23 -10.22
N SER A 621 27.77 5.91 -9.65
CA SER A 621 27.70 5.10 -8.42
C SER A 621 28.38 3.74 -8.57
N LYS A 622 29.26 3.41 -7.62
CA LYS A 622 29.83 2.07 -7.39
C LYS A 622 29.14 1.35 -6.22
N GLU A 623 28.24 2.03 -5.51
CA GLU A 623 27.45 1.46 -4.42
C GLU A 623 26.52 0.35 -4.94
N PRO A 624 26.23 -0.69 -4.14
CA PRO A 624 25.15 -1.62 -4.47
C PRO A 624 23.81 -0.89 -4.41
N MET A 625 23.20 -0.66 -5.57
CA MET A 625 21.93 0.04 -5.72
C MET A 625 20.77 -0.92 -5.47
N SER A 626 19.88 -0.56 -4.53
CA SER A 626 18.58 -1.19 -4.29
C SER A 626 17.48 -0.53 -5.13
N ILE A 627 16.38 -1.24 -5.39
CA ILE A 627 15.25 -0.80 -6.22
C ILE A 627 14.09 -0.36 -5.33
N ILE A 628 13.45 0.75 -5.70
CA ILE A 628 12.23 1.26 -5.08
C ILE A 628 11.16 1.44 -6.15
N LEU A 629 9.95 0.97 -5.83
CA LEU A 629 8.73 1.11 -6.62
C LEU A 629 7.68 1.72 -5.69
N ASN A 630 7.17 2.92 -5.96
CA ASN A 630 6.16 3.55 -5.10
C ASN A 630 5.14 4.37 -5.88
N LEU A 631 3.97 4.60 -5.27
CA LEU A 631 3.00 5.59 -5.73
C LEU A 631 2.78 6.59 -4.60
N GLY A 632 3.34 7.80 -4.70
CA GLY A 632 3.25 8.82 -3.66
C GLY A 632 2.32 9.99 -3.96
N ILE A 633 2.00 10.81 -2.95
CA ILE A 633 1.21 12.05 -3.10
C ILE A 633 1.64 13.15 -2.10
N SER A 634 2.44 14.13 -2.55
CA SER A 634 2.89 15.27 -1.72
C SER A 634 2.77 16.63 -2.40
N ASN A 635 2.44 17.65 -1.60
CA ASN A 635 2.48 19.06 -2.00
C ASN A 635 3.90 19.58 -2.23
N ASN A 636 4.94 18.84 -1.80
CA ASN A 636 6.34 19.20 -2.08
C ASN A 636 6.75 18.86 -3.52
N TRP A 637 6.11 17.87 -4.15
CA TRP A 637 6.38 17.45 -5.52
C TRP A 637 5.56 18.26 -6.54
N ALA A 638 4.24 18.30 -6.37
CA ALA A 638 3.33 18.84 -7.37
C ALA A 638 2.14 19.58 -6.76
N TYR A 639 1.48 20.41 -7.57
CA TYR A 639 0.13 20.87 -7.27
C TYR A 639 -0.83 19.68 -7.43
N ILE A 640 -1.57 19.35 -6.35
CA ILE A 640 -2.49 18.22 -6.34
C ILE A 640 -3.88 18.64 -6.84
N ASP A 641 -4.30 18.13 -8.00
CA ASP A 641 -5.64 18.38 -8.54
C ASP A 641 -6.67 17.37 -8.00
N TRP A 642 -7.04 17.57 -6.73
CA TRP A 642 -8.00 16.75 -5.98
C TRP A 642 -9.36 16.52 -6.66
N GLN A 643 -9.74 17.30 -7.68
CA GLN A 643 -11.02 17.14 -8.39
C GLN A 643 -10.97 16.07 -9.49
N TYR A 644 -9.77 15.63 -9.89
CA TYR A 644 -9.55 14.66 -10.97
C TYR A 644 -8.71 13.45 -10.54
N ILE A 645 -8.45 13.26 -9.23
CA ILE A 645 -7.88 12.03 -8.67
C ILE A 645 -9.03 11.17 -8.12
N PHE A 646 -9.36 10.10 -8.83
CA PHE A 646 -10.51 9.24 -8.55
C PHE A 646 -10.08 8.00 -7.75
N PHE A 647 -9.92 8.14 -6.44
CA PHE A 647 -9.51 7.02 -5.57
C PHE A 647 -10.53 5.85 -5.57
N PRO A 648 -10.07 4.58 -5.56
CA PRO A 648 -8.68 4.16 -5.60
C PRO A 648 -8.05 4.32 -6.99
N VAL A 649 -6.75 4.64 -7.01
CA VAL A 649 -5.92 4.67 -8.23
C VAL A 649 -4.78 3.68 -8.08
N VAL A 650 -4.34 3.05 -9.17
CA VAL A 650 -3.39 1.94 -9.14
C VAL A 650 -2.24 2.15 -10.12
N MET A 651 -1.01 2.13 -9.60
CA MET A 651 0.18 1.91 -10.43
C MET A 651 0.38 0.40 -10.56
N SER A 652 0.45 -0.10 -11.80
CA SER A 652 0.64 -1.53 -12.07
C SER A 652 2.00 -1.78 -12.72
N ILE A 653 2.69 -2.86 -12.33
CA ILE A 653 4.02 -3.23 -12.80
C ILE A 653 3.98 -4.69 -13.28
N ASP A 654 4.32 -4.89 -14.55
CA ASP A 654 4.27 -6.14 -15.31
C ASP A 654 5.56 -6.96 -15.11
N TYR A 655 6.72 -6.32 -15.11
CA TYR A 655 7.98 -6.95 -14.67
C TYR A 655 9.02 -5.95 -14.19
N VAL A 656 9.99 -6.45 -13.43
CA VAL A 656 11.30 -5.85 -13.16
C VAL A 656 12.39 -6.81 -13.67
N ARG A 657 13.40 -6.31 -14.38
CA ARG A 657 14.52 -7.10 -14.92
C ARG A 657 15.85 -6.38 -14.75
N ILE A 658 16.90 -7.11 -14.36
CA ILE A 658 18.28 -6.63 -14.28
C ILE A 658 19.15 -7.42 -15.26
N TYR A 659 19.86 -6.70 -16.13
CA TYR A 659 20.84 -7.25 -17.08
C TYR A 659 22.25 -6.77 -16.73
N GLN A 660 23.26 -7.63 -16.86
CA GLN A 660 24.66 -7.27 -16.60
C GLN A 660 25.62 -7.81 -17.66
N PRO A 661 26.80 -7.17 -17.85
CA PRO A 661 27.87 -7.73 -18.68
C PRO A 661 28.29 -9.10 -18.14
N SER A 662 28.35 -10.13 -18.99
CA SER A 662 28.64 -11.52 -18.58
C SER A 662 29.98 -11.71 -17.86
N ASN A 663 30.91 -10.76 -18.02
CA ASN A 663 32.23 -10.74 -17.37
C ASN A 663 32.28 -9.94 -16.05
N ALA A 664 31.18 -9.29 -15.66
CA ALA A 664 31.11 -8.38 -14.51
C ALA A 664 29.74 -8.43 -13.80
N ILE A 665 29.20 -9.65 -13.66
CA ILE A 665 27.96 -9.93 -12.92
C ILE A 665 28.19 -9.71 -11.42
N SER A 666 27.32 -8.90 -10.80
CA SER A 666 27.30 -8.62 -9.36
C SER A 666 25.86 -8.31 -8.93
N VAL A 667 25.18 -9.32 -8.38
CA VAL A 667 23.85 -9.21 -7.75
C VAL A 667 24.03 -9.51 -6.26
N THR A 668 24.38 -8.48 -5.50
CA THR A 668 24.60 -8.54 -4.05
C THR A 668 24.48 -7.14 -3.45
N CYS A 669 23.95 -7.06 -2.23
CA CYS A 669 23.97 -5.83 -1.42
C CYS A 669 25.27 -5.67 -0.61
N ASP A 670 26.16 -6.67 -0.64
CA ASP A 670 27.47 -6.66 0.03
C ASP A 670 28.61 -7.04 -0.95
N PRO A 671 29.03 -6.15 -1.86
CA PRO A 671 30.26 -6.30 -2.64
C PRO A 671 31.50 -6.25 -1.74
N SER A 672 32.54 -7.02 -2.05
CA SER A 672 33.75 -7.10 -1.20
C SER A 672 34.64 -5.85 -1.20
N ASP A 673 34.48 -4.99 -2.21
CA ASP A 673 35.09 -3.68 -2.36
C ASP A 673 34.20 -2.55 -1.81
N TYR A 674 32.88 -2.72 -1.87
CA TYR A 674 31.84 -1.79 -1.41
C TYR A 674 30.91 -2.38 -0.32
N PRO A 675 31.42 -2.97 0.79
CA PRO A 675 30.60 -3.70 1.76
C PRO A 675 29.59 -2.81 2.49
N THR A 676 28.45 -3.39 2.86
CA THR A 676 27.36 -2.72 3.62
C THR A 676 26.79 -3.58 4.75
N TYR A 677 26.91 -4.92 4.72
CA TYR A 677 26.19 -5.81 5.63
C TYR A 677 26.55 -5.57 7.11
N ASP A 678 27.82 -5.71 7.49
CA ASP A 678 28.28 -5.51 8.88
C ASP A 678 27.99 -4.08 9.37
N TYR A 679 27.98 -3.10 8.45
CA TYR A 679 27.67 -1.71 8.74
C TYR A 679 26.19 -1.51 9.09
N ILE A 680 25.29 -2.11 8.31
CA ILE A 680 23.84 -2.07 8.58
C ILE A 680 23.51 -2.85 9.86
N GLN A 681 24.12 -4.02 10.07
CA GLN A 681 23.91 -4.85 11.27
C GLN A 681 24.39 -4.18 12.57
N SER A 682 25.45 -3.37 12.52
CA SER A 682 25.92 -2.60 13.68
C SER A 682 25.05 -1.35 13.97
N HIS A 683 24.28 -0.88 12.99
CA HIS A 683 23.53 0.39 13.04
C HIS A 683 22.01 0.24 12.93
N LEU A 684 21.45 -0.95 13.15
CA LEU A 684 20.04 -1.31 12.89
C LEU A 684 18.99 -0.30 13.39
N ASN A 685 19.22 0.41 14.50
CA ASN A 685 18.26 1.41 15.01
C ASN A 685 17.97 2.51 13.96
N ALA A 686 18.99 2.96 13.22
CA ALA A 686 18.85 3.96 12.15
C ALA A 686 18.14 3.41 10.89
N PHE A 687 18.13 2.08 10.70
CA PHE A 687 17.56 1.39 9.54
C PHE A 687 16.18 0.75 9.82
N GLN A 688 15.77 0.66 11.08
CA GLN A 688 14.53 -0.01 11.51
C GLN A 688 13.52 0.93 12.19
N ASN A 689 13.92 2.12 12.65
CA ASN A 689 13.00 3.07 13.29
C ASN A 689 12.85 4.36 12.45
N ALA A 690 11.77 4.43 11.66
CA ALA A 690 11.49 5.57 10.77
C ALA A 690 11.21 6.90 11.50
N ASN A 691 10.95 6.88 12.81
CA ASN A 691 10.74 8.10 13.61
C ASN A 691 12.03 8.87 13.92
N LEU A 692 13.20 8.34 13.53
CA LEU A 692 14.50 8.92 13.82
C LEU A 692 15.01 9.74 12.63
N THR A 693 15.34 11.00 12.86
CA THR A 693 15.68 11.96 11.80
C THR A 693 17.18 12.16 11.60
N THR A 694 18.00 11.86 12.61
CA THR A 694 19.45 12.01 12.59
C THR A 694 20.17 10.76 13.10
N TRP A 695 21.44 10.64 12.77
CA TRP A 695 22.34 9.59 13.22
C TRP A 695 22.54 9.63 14.75
N GLU A 696 22.57 10.84 15.31
CA GLU A 696 22.57 11.10 16.75
C GLU A 696 21.27 10.65 17.44
N ASP A 697 20.08 10.86 16.83
CA ASP A 697 18.80 10.35 17.36
C ASP A 697 18.80 8.82 17.46
N ALA A 698 19.51 8.15 16.54
CA ALA A 698 19.70 6.71 16.54
C ALA A 698 20.74 6.20 17.57
N GLY A 699 21.36 7.10 18.34
CA GLY A 699 22.32 6.78 19.39
C GLY A 699 23.76 6.59 18.89
N TYR A 700 24.04 6.95 17.64
CA TYR A 700 25.34 6.83 17.01
C TYR A 700 26.07 8.19 16.99
N THR A 701 27.34 8.20 16.58
CA THR A 701 28.16 9.42 16.48
C THR A 701 28.58 9.63 15.04
N PHE A 702 28.41 10.84 14.50
CA PHE A 702 28.90 11.16 13.16
C PHE A 702 30.43 10.95 13.06
N PRO A 703 30.94 10.13 12.13
CA PRO A 703 32.37 9.88 12.00
C PRO A 703 33.15 11.14 11.62
N LYS A 704 34.29 11.35 12.28
CA LYS A 704 35.17 12.49 11.98
C LYS A 704 36.04 12.21 10.76
N ASN A 705 36.35 13.26 10.00
CA ASN A 705 37.32 13.24 8.89
C ASN A 705 38.53 14.13 9.20
N ILE A 706 39.62 13.99 8.44
CA ILE A 706 40.88 14.73 8.71
C ILE A 706 40.73 16.27 8.63
N LEU A 707 39.75 16.78 7.87
CA LEU A 707 39.53 18.22 7.69
C LEU A 707 38.84 18.84 8.92
N THR A 708 37.82 18.16 9.47
CA THR A 708 37.02 18.65 10.60
C THR A 708 37.54 18.17 11.96
N GLY A 709 38.01 16.92 12.04
CA GLY A 709 38.36 16.22 13.27
C GLY A 709 39.75 16.49 13.85
N LYS A 710 40.64 17.14 13.09
CA LYS A 710 42.06 17.38 13.47
C LYS A 710 42.81 16.09 13.81
N CYS A 711 42.54 15.04 13.05
CA CYS A 711 43.01 13.67 13.23
C CYS A 711 43.97 13.24 12.10
N THR A 712 44.34 11.95 12.08
CA THR A 712 44.96 11.30 10.93
C THR A 712 44.06 10.19 10.38
N SER A 713 44.30 9.84 9.10
CA SER A 713 43.88 8.56 8.52
C SER A 713 45.14 7.80 8.09
N SER A 714 45.16 6.51 8.38
CA SER A 714 46.20 5.55 7.96
C SER A 714 45.94 5.02 6.56
N LYS A 715 44.68 5.13 6.09
CA LYS A 715 44.19 4.67 4.80
C LYS A 715 44.25 5.75 3.72
N PHE A 716 44.07 7.02 4.11
CA PHE A 716 44.08 8.16 3.20
C PHE A 716 45.20 9.15 3.53
N LYS A 717 45.79 9.79 2.51
CA LYS A 717 46.70 10.92 2.66
C LYS A 717 46.27 12.05 1.74
N LEU A 718 46.07 13.23 2.31
CA LEU A 718 45.83 14.45 1.54
C LEU A 718 47.04 14.70 0.61
N SER A 719 46.79 14.96 -0.67
CA SER A 719 47.83 15.41 -1.60
C SER A 719 48.33 16.80 -1.20
N SER A 720 49.65 16.94 -1.06
CA SER A 720 50.36 18.15 -0.62
C SER A 720 50.57 19.17 -1.72
#